data_AF-A0A972DX74-F1
#
_entry.id   AF-A0A972DX74-F1
#
_cell.length_a   1.000
_cell.length_b   1.000
_cell.length_c   1.000
_cell.angle_alpha   90.00
_cell.angle_beta   90.00
_cell.angle_gamma   90.00
#
_symmetry.space_group_name_H-M   'P 1'
#
loop_
_entity.id
_entity.type
_entity.pdbx_description
1 polymer ?
#
loop_
_entity_poly.entity_id
_entity_poly.type
_entity_poly.pdbx_seq_one_letter_code
_entity_poly.pdbx_strand_id
1 'polypeptide(L)'
;MQTRPSSKTAVFSFLVLFCLLFGTQASAAEPLVTFTVQAGEHTRVDTPVSVPLVGLTDVSSLRLEEVRGMQRIAVPAQVEAGPARRLWWVLRGTTPAGQSRVFELVRGEPATDGLVKAVKGDKALDLQLGGANILRYNHAVVPAPKDIGRIPEARRSLYDRSGFIHPLWSTKGSVLTEIHPADHIHHMGLWMPWTHTHFEGKMVDFWNVGDGTGTVRFAKYLSTTDGPVFGGFQVQQEHVARKTSKGEQVVLDEVWDVRAFNVGGPQKGYWLIDFKSTQRCVADEPLLQDEYRYGGLGFRATSKWKGETAAYLTSEGKGRDGHGTRARWCDTSGRIDEWEGVTFYSHPQNFQHPEPMRIWPEPDNYVFFNFCPSQAGAWEMKPGEDHVFRYRMYVHQGKIVVADAERVWNDYANPPQVEATFSRPDNAVTLFDGTDFSQWQRDGGGDIRWTLADGAMQIVPGSGSIVTKEPVRDFAMHIEFKTPQLPPDVTGQGRGNSGVYIQRRYELQILDSYGLEPKFNECGSIYRFKAPDRNVCRKPGEWQSYDIRFREARYDGDKKVADARITVYHNGVLIHDDVAIPNKTGAGRPEGPEPLPILLQDHGNAVTFRNIWIAPLDADIMSFRDNGGRSLDVLCDGTPLLRYMIEFDPSTPQRRFETYKPFLHVYDGSQRLTSGPDGQSEYVAEKILYPHHRGIFIGWNKLGFEGKRYDLWHMPNVAQVHQRFEEKRTEGDVTRLVSVVHWNAPDGEPLLVERRHITARRLDDSTVVLLDWRSDLTAVRGDVELDGDPEHAGVQYRAHNDVGAGPDEGKAQYLFHRDGIDPRTDKDLPWVTLSHGLAGNRYWVQQMNHPDNPKNTVFSAYRDYGRFGAFFTKTIEKGQTLSLRYRFQIGRGETPSREDLASHYAAYANPPAAGAR
;
A
#
# COMPACT_ATOMS: atom_id res chain seq x y z
N MET A 1 -56.34 -75.60 22.92
CA MET A 1 -57.81 -75.52 22.90
C MET A 1 -58.20 -74.21 22.22
N GLN A 2 -59.40 -74.12 21.63
CA GLN A 2 -60.01 -72.92 21.04
C GLN A 2 -59.40 -72.35 19.73
N THR A 3 -60.31 -72.06 18.79
CA THR A 3 -60.06 -71.61 17.43
C THR A 3 -61.08 -70.52 17.06
N ARG A 4 -60.62 -69.32 16.66
CA ARG A 4 -61.09 -68.48 15.53
C ARG A 4 -62.61 -68.12 15.42
N PRO A 5 -63.12 -67.34 14.43
CA PRO A 5 -62.47 -66.57 13.33
C PRO A 5 -62.93 -65.09 13.12
N SER A 6 -62.19 -64.36 12.27
CA SER A 6 -62.62 -63.33 11.26
C SER A 6 -63.35 -62.03 11.72
N SER A 7 -63.25 -60.88 11.03
CA SER A 7 -62.93 -60.62 9.61
C SER A 7 -62.18 -59.30 9.30
N LYS A 8 -61.49 -59.30 8.13
CA LYS A 8 -61.17 -58.19 7.17
C LYS A 8 -61.89 -56.84 7.41
N THR A 9 -61.39 -55.62 7.17
CA THR A 9 -60.17 -55.05 6.52
C THR A 9 -60.15 -53.53 6.84
N ALA A 10 -59.11 -52.69 6.64
CA ALA A 10 -57.78 -52.83 6.01
C ALA A 10 -56.70 -52.08 6.85
N VAL A 11 -55.75 -51.36 6.22
CA VAL A 11 -54.63 -50.64 6.86
C VAL A 11 -54.31 -49.34 6.11
N PHE A 12 -53.99 -48.26 6.84
CA PHE A 12 -53.09 -47.21 6.35
C PHE A 12 -52.15 -46.75 7.48
N SER A 13 -50.87 -46.60 7.16
CA SER A 13 -49.78 -46.43 8.12
C SER A 13 -49.62 -44.99 8.59
N PHE A 14 -49.28 -44.81 9.87
CA PHE A 14 -48.52 -43.65 10.34
C PHE A 14 -47.44 -44.12 11.33
N LEU A 15 -46.19 -44.15 10.86
CA LEU A 15 -45.03 -44.48 11.69
C LEU A 15 -44.42 -43.16 12.19
N VAL A 16 -44.64 -42.82 13.46
CA VAL A 16 -43.95 -41.68 14.08
C VAL A 16 -42.54 -42.12 14.47
N LEU A 17 -41.56 -41.76 13.65
CA LEU A 17 -40.15 -42.04 13.93
C LEU A 17 -39.57 -40.93 14.81
N PHE A 18 -39.19 -41.26 16.04
CA PHE A 18 -38.58 -40.33 16.98
C PHE A 18 -37.09 -40.13 16.63
N CYS A 19 -36.79 -39.20 15.72
CA CYS A 19 -35.42 -38.83 15.40
C CYS A 19 -34.85 -37.88 16.45
N LEU A 20 -33.97 -38.40 17.32
CA LEU A 20 -33.09 -37.59 18.18
C LEU A 20 -32.09 -36.82 17.32
N LEU A 21 -32.46 -35.59 16.95
CA LEU A 21 -31.53 -34.61 16.42
C LEU A 21 -30.60 -34.14 17.53
N PHE A 22 -29.46 -34.83 17.70
CA PHE A 22 -28.27 -34.21 18.28
C PHE A 22 -27.77 -33.13 17.32
N GLY A 23 -28.39 -31.95 17.40
CA GLY A 23 -27.85 -30.75 16.78
C GLY A 23 -26.47 -30.48 17.37
N THR A 24 -25.43 -30.57 16.55
CA THR A 24 -24.10 -30.11 16.91
C THR A 24 -24.19 -28.62 17.23
N GLN A 25 -24.18 -28.27 18.52
CA GLN A 25 -23.87 -26.91 18.93
C GLN A 25 -22.43 -26.64 18.50
N ALA A 26 -22.26 -26.04 17.32
CA ALA A 26 -21.02 -25.39 16.98
C ALA A 26 -20.79 -24.32 18.05
N SER A 27 -19.76 -24.50 18.86
CA SER A 27 -19.26 -23.43 19.73
C SER A 27 -18.96 -22.25 18.83
N ALA A 28 -19.60 -21.10 19.09
CA ALA A 28 -19.24 -19.88 18.40
C ALA A 28 -17.77 -19.58 18.72
N ALA A 29 -16.95 -19.38 17.70
CA ALA A 29 -15.58 -18.94 17.90
C ALA A 29 -15.59 -17.60 18.64
N GLU A 30 -14.72 -17.42 19.63
CA GLU A 30 -14.63 -16.15 20.34
C GLU A 30 -14.22 -15.04 19.36
N PRO A 31 -14.86 -13.86 19.41
CA PRO A 31 -14.51 -12.75 18.52
C PRO A 31 -13.11 -12.25 18.83
N LEU A 32 -12.32 -12.03 17.77
CA LEU A 32 -11.03 -11.34 17.84
C LEU A 32 -11.23 -9.85 18.14
N VAL A 33 -12.28 -9.26 17.55
CA VAL A 33 -12.71 -7.88 17.78
C VAL A 33 -14.23 -7.82 17.67
N THR A 34 -14.87 -7.10 18.59
CA THR A 34 -16.29 -6.75 18.48
C THR A 34 -16.43 -5.27 18.14
N PHE A 35 -17.20 -4.96 17.11
CA PHE A 35 -17.46 -3.61 16.63
C PHE A 35 -18.93 -3.21 16.87
N THR A 36 -19.16 -2.08 17.53
CA THR A 36 -20.49 -1.44 17.60
C THR A 36 -20.48 -0.22 16.68
N VAL A 37 -21.20 -0.31 15.56
CA VAL A 37 -21.35 0.78 14.59
C VAL A 37 -22.56 1.62 14.98
N GLN A 38 -22.32 2.86 15.38
CA GLN A 38 -23.32 3.86 15.74
C GLN A 38 -23.71 4.66 14.49
N ALA A 39 -25.00 4.74 14.17
CA ALA A 39 -25.50 5.61 13.09
C ALA A 39 -25.24 7.09 13.41
N GLY A 40 -25.30 7.47 14.69
CA GLY A 40 -25.23 8.87 15.12
C GLY A 40 -26.51 9.63 14.73
N GLU A 41 -26.38 10.93 14.45
CA GLU A 41 -27.53 11.82 14.17
C GLU A 41 -28.18 11.61 12.80
N HIS A 42 -27.62 10.75 11.94
CA HIS A 42 -28.06 10.56 10.57
C HIS A 42 -28.40 9.09 10.28
N THR A 43 -29.49 8.87 9.55
CA THR A 43 -29.85 7.55 9.01
C THR A 43 -28.84 7.14 7.95
N ARG A 44 -28.25 5.95 8.11
CA ARG A 44 -27.25 5.37 7.23
C ARG A 44 -27.90 4.39 6.26
N VAL A 45 -27.48 4.36 4.99
CA VAL A 45 -27.99 3.43 3.97
C VAL A 45 -26.85 2.97 3.07
N ASP A 46 -26.53 1.66 3.12
CA ASP A 46 -25.44 1.04 2.36
C ASP A 46 -24.09 1.80 2.50
N THR A 47 -23.84 2.32 3.69
CA THR A 47 -22.73 3.24 3.99
C THR A 47 -21.41 2.48 4.16
N PRO A 48 -20.31 2.84 3.46
CA PRO A 48 -18.98 2.28 3.74
C PRO A 48 -18.52 2.58 5.17
N VAL A 49 -17.95 1.59 5.84
CA VAL A 49 -17.41 1.68 7.20
C VAL A 49 -16.01 1.10 7.22
N SER A 50 -15.10 1.71 7.99
CA SER A 50 -13.76 1.16 8.17
C SER A 50 -13.05 1.59 9.45
N VAL A 51 -12.19 0.70 9.95
CA VAL A 51 -11.47 0.84 11.22
C VAL A 51 -10.04 0.30 11.12
N PRO A 52 -9.03 0.97 11.71
CA PRO A 52 -7.70 0.39 11.84
C PRO A 52 -7.72 -0.81 12.81
N LEU A 53 -6.97 -1.86 12.49
CA LEU A 53 -6.84 -3.05 13.33
C LEU A 53 -5.67 -2.92 14.31
N VAL A 54 -5.94 -3.15 15.60
CA VAL A 54 -4.94 -3.28 16.66
C VAL A 54 -4.74 -4.76 16.97
N GLY A 55 -3.50 -5.20 17.21
CA GLY A 55 -3.18 -6.56 17.69
C GLY A 55 -3.24 -7.71 16.67
N LEU A 56 -3.82 -7.52 15.48
CA LEU A 56 -3.97 -8.61 14.49
C LEU A 56 -2.78 -8.69 13.52
N THR A 57 -1.86 -9.62 13.82
CA THR A 57 -0.66 -9.97 13.05
C THR A 57 -0.96 -10.88 11.87
N ASP A 58 -1.68 -11.98 12.08
CA ASP A 58 -2.25 -12.76 10.98
C ASP A 58 -3.66 -12.24 10.63
N VAL A 59 -3.84 -11.85 9.36
CA VAL A 59 -5.10 -11.40 8.76
C VAL A 59 -5.52 -12.22 7.53
N SER A 60 -4.87 -13.37 7.29
CA SER A 60 -5.03 -14.18 6.08
C SER A 60 -6.40 -14.85 5.94
N SER A 61 -7.04 -15.20 7.06
CA SER A 61 -8.39 -15.79 7.11
C SER A 61 -9.19 -15.13 8.24
N LEU A 62 -10.00 -14.15 7.86
CA LEU A 62 -10.88 -13.36 8.73
C LEU A 62 -12.28 -13.26 8.13
N ARG A 63 -13.31 -13.49 8.94
CA ARG A 63 -14.72 -13.30 8.59
C ARG A 63 -15.36 -12.30 9.52
N LEU A 64 -16.07 -11.33 8.97
CA LEU A 64 -16.91 -10.40 9.72
C LEU A 64 -18.34 -10.95 9.76
N GLU A 65 -18.97 -10.95 10.93
CA GLU A 65 -20.34 -11.43 11.13
C GLU A 65 -21.18 -10.34 11.80
N GLU A 66 -22.34 -9.98 11.23
CA GLU A 66 -23.32 -9.13 11.90
C GLU A 66 -24.12 -9.93 12.92
N VAL A 67 -24.20 -9.42 14.15
CA VAL A 67 -24.95 -10.03 15.24
C VAL A 67 -26.41 -9.54 15.22
N ARG A 68 -27.35 -10.47 15.02
CA ARG A 68 -28.79 -10.20 15.08
C ARG A 68 -29.47 -11.15 16.08
N GLY A 69 -29.52 -10.72 17.33
CA GLY A 69 -29.96 -11.56 18.44
C GLY A 69 -29.02 -12.74 18.62
N MET A 70 -29.50 -13.96 18.38
CA MET A 70 -28.67 -15.18 18.42
C MET A 70 -28.02 -15.52 17.06
N GLN A 71 -28.46 -14.90 15.96
CA GLN A 71 -27.95 -15.17 14.63
C GLN A 71 -26.68 -14.38 14.34
N ARG A 72 -25.72 -15.03 13.67
CA ARG A 72 -24.52 -14.41 13.11
C ARG A 72 -24.65 -14.50 11.59
N ILE A 73 -24.58 -13.36 10.91
CA ILE A 73 -24.76 -13.27 9.47
C ILE A 73 -23.44 -12.80 8.87
N ALA A 74 -22.78 -13.65 8.09
CA ALA A 74 -21.51 -13.27 7.47
C ALA A 74 -21.67 -12.07 6.53
N VAL A 75 -20.79 -11.08 6.67
CA VAL A 75 -20.80 -9.81 5.91
C VAL A 75 -19.54 -9.73 5.06
N PRO A 76 -19.64 -9.34 3.78
CA PRO A 76 -18.48 -9.04 2.95
C PRO A 76 -17.59 -7.98 3.60
N ALA A 77 -16.34 -8.37 3.83
CA ALA A 77 -15.33 -7.56 4.50
C ALA A 77 -13.98 -7.69 3.78
N GLN A 78 -13.14 -6.66 3.90
CA GLN A 78 -11.88 -6.55 3.16
C GLN A 78 -10.85 -5.86 4.04
N VAL A 79 -9.67 -6.47 4.19
CA VAL A 79 -8.53 -5.85 4.89
C VAL A 79 -7.67 -5.12 3.87
N GLU A 80 -7.57 -3.81 4.02
CA GLU A 80 -6.63 -2.96 3.30
C GLU A 80 -5.27 -2.99 3.99
N ALA A 81 -4.21 -3.19 3.19
CA ALA A 81 -2.83 -3.11 3.65
C ALA A 81 -2.38 -1.65 3.88
N GLY A 82 -1.43 -1.46 4.80
CA GLY A 82 -0.91 -0.14 5.14
C GLY A 82 -0.16 -0.15 6.47
N PRO A 83 0.42 1.00 6.90
CA PRO A 83 1.14 1.11 8.17
C PRO A 83 0.29 0.72 9.39
N ALA A 84 -1.00 1.09 9.35
CA ALA A 84 -2.07 0.46 10.10
C ALA A 84 -3.02 -0.24 9.12
N ARG A 85 -3.09 -1.58 9.18
CA ARG A 85 -4.03 -2.37 8.37
C ARG A 85 -5.47 -1.97 8.73
N ARG A 86 -6.34 -1.82 7.73
CA ARG A 86 -7.68 -1.27 7.91
C ARG A 86 -8.75 -2.25 7.44
N LEU A 87 -9.68 -2.63 8.33
CA LEU A 87 -10.84 -3.43 7.94
C LEU A 87 -11.90 -2.52 7.33
N TRP A 88 -12.43 -2.91 6.18
CA TRP A 88 -13.55 -2.27 5.48
C TRP A 88 -14.74 -3.22 5.35
N TRP A 89 -15.95 -2.67 5.42
CA TRP A 89 -17.20 -3.33 5.02
C TRP A 89 -18.24 -2.29 4.60
N VAL A 90 -19.37 -2.72 4.04
CA VAL A 90 -20.52 -1.86 3.78
C VAL A 90 -21.60 -2.13 4.83
N LEU A 91 -22.13 -1.09 5.46
CA LEU A 91 -23.29 -1.13 6.35
C LEU A 91 -24.57 -1.32 5.52
N ARG A 92 -24.71 -2.50 4.90
CA ARG A 92 -25.79 -2.86 3.97
C ARG A 92 -27.17 -2.59 4.59
N GLY A 93 -28.08 -2.02 3.80
CA GLY A 93 -29.44 -1.66 4.21
C GLY A 93 -29.51 -0.41 5.08
N THR A 94 -30.70 -0.10 5.59
CA THR A 94 -30.97 1.11 6.39
C THR A 94 -30.66 0.88 7.87
N THR A 95 -29.89 1.79 8.46
CA THR A 95 -29.68 1.89 9.92
C THR A 95 -30.17 3.28 10.38
N PRO A 96 -31.33 3.38 11.07
CA PRO A 96 -31.90 4.67 11.46
C PRO A 96 -30.97 5.50 12.36
N ALA A 97 -31.12 6.84 12.32
CA ALA A 97 -30.46 7.73 13.27
C ALA A 97 -30.70 7.27 14.74
N GLY A 98 -29.66 7.38 15.57
CA GLY A 98 -29.66 6.95 16.97
C GLY A 98 -29.63 5.43 17.20
N GLN A 99 -29.62 4.60 16.16
CA GLN A 99 -29.49 3.14 16.27
C GLN A 99 -28.05 2.66 16.08
N SER A 100 -27.78 1.45 16.55
CA SER A 100 -26.49 0.77 16.39
C SER A 100 -26.64 -0.63 15.77
N ARG A 101 -25.54 -1.15 15.22
CA ARG A 101 -25.40 -2.55 14.76
C ARG A 101 -24.09 -3.13 15.26
N VAL A 102 -24.11 -4.37 15.70
CA VAL A 102 -22.95 -5.06 16.28
C VAL A 102 -22.39 -6.07 15.28
N PHE A 103 -21.06 -6.12 15.18
CA PHE A 103 -20.33 -7.04 14.32
C PHE A 103 -19.22 -7.74 15.10
N GLU A 104 -19.03 -9.03 14.85
CA GLU A 104 -17.99 -9.87 15.43
C GLU A 104 -16.98 -10.24 14.32
N LEU A 105 -15.69 -9.94 14.53
CA LEU A 105 -14.61 -10.37 13.63
C LEU A 105 -14.01 -11.67 14.17
N VAL A 106 -14.12 -12.75 13.40
CA VAL A 106 -13.69 -14.10 13.79
C VAL A 106 -12.71 -14.69 12.77
N ARG A 107 -12.02 -15.77 13.16
CA ARG A 107 -11.21 -16.58 12.24
C ARG A 107 -12.09 -17.32 11.22
N GLY A 108 -11.63 -17.38 9.97
CA GLY A 108 -12.21 -18.21 8.91
C GLY A 108 -12.55 -17.43 7.64
N GLU A 109 -13.09 -18.15 6.66
CA GLU A 109 -13.24 -17.65 5.29
C GLU A 109 -14.11 -16.38 5.18
N PRO A 110 -13.66 -15.34 4.46
CA PRO A 110 -14.42 -14.11 4.27
C PRO A 110 -15.67 -14.36 3.41
N ALA A 111 -16.75 -13.62 3.69
CA ALA A 111 -17.91 -13.60 2.80
C ALA A 111 -17.66 -12.75 1.55
N THR A 112 -18.31 -13.12 0.45
CA THR A 112 -18.35 -12.34 -0.80
C THR A 112 -19.74 -12.44 -1.42
N ASP A 113 -20.24 -11.31 -1.93
CA ASP A 113 -21.48 -11.20 -2.71
C ASP A 113 -21.18 -10.74 -4.16
N GLY A 114 -19.94 -10.96 -4.61
CA GLY A 114 -19.34 -10.37 -5.80
C GLY A 114 -18.02 -9.68 -5.48
N LEU A 115 -17.29 -9.30 -6.53
CA LEU A 115 -16.07 -8.49 -6.43
C LEU A 115 -16.21 -7.27 -7.33
N VAL A 116 -15.83 -6.10 -6.83
CA VAL A 116 -15.46 -4.98 -7.69
C VAL A 116 -14.04 -5.26 -8.17
N LYS A 117 -13.82 -5.23 -9.48
CA LYS A 117 -12.54 -5.58 -10.12
C LYS A 117 -11.92 -4.41 -10.85
N ALA A 118 -10.59 -4.31 -10.80
CA ALA A 118 -9.75 -3.38 -11.51
C ALA A 118 -9.13 -4.06 -12.75
N VAL A 119 -9.91 -4.18 -13.82
CA VAL A 119 -9.52 -4.87 -15.06
C VAL A 119 -8.60 -3.98 -15.88
N LYS A 120 -7.29 -4.14 -15.70
CA LYS A 120 -6.25 -3.46 -16.48
C LYS A 120 -6.08 -4.13 -17.85
N GLY A 121 -6.11 -3.34 -18.92
CA GLY A 121 -5.64 -3.73 -20.26
C GLY A 121 -4.51 -2.81 -20.75
N ASP A 122 -4.14 -2.91 -22.02
CA ASP A 122 -2.95 -2.23 -22.57
C ASP A 122 -3.06 -0.69 -22.54
N LYS A 123 -4.29 -0.15 -22.67
CA LYS A 123 -4.54 1.30 -22.86
C LYS A 123 -5.33 1.99 -21.74
N ALA A 124 -6.08 1.20 -20.98
CA ALA A 124 -6.96 1.70 -19.94
C ALA A 124 -7.17 0.63 -18.85
N LEU A 125 -7.75 1.05 -17.72
CA LEU A 125 -8.23 0.17 -16.65
C LEU A 125 -9.70 0.44 -16.40
N ASP A 126 -10.51 -0.62 -16.37
CA ASP A 126 -11.93 -0.60 -16.09
C ASP A 126 -12.23 -1.06 -14.65
N LEU A 127 -12.98 -0.27 -13.89
CA LEU A 127 -13.63 -0.75 -12.67
C LEU A 127 -14.96 -1.42 -13.04
N GLN A 128 -15.18 -2.65 -12.59
CA GLN A 128 -16.36 -3.45 -12.95
C GLN A 128 -16.95 -4.16 -11.72
N LEU A 129 -18.27 -4.30 -11.64
CA LEU A 129 -18.97 -5.16 -10.66
C LEU A 129 -19.92 -6.10 -11.39
N GLY A 130 -19.74 -7.42 -11.23
CA GLY A 130 -20.61 -8.42 -11.87
C GLY A 130 -20.64 -8.35 -13.41
N GLY A 131 -19.58 -7.83 -14.03
CA GLY A 131 -19.49 -7.58 -15.48
C GLY A 131 -20.13 -6.26 -15.95
N ALA A 132 -20.79 -5.50 -15.07
CA ALA A 132 -21.22 -4.15 -15.37
C ALA A 132 -20.06 -3.17 -15.15
N ASN A 133 -19.78 -2.32 -16.15
CA ASN A 133 -18.75 -1.29 -16.05
C ASN A 133 -19.20 -0.14 -15.14
N ILE A 134 -18.27 0.35 -14.32
CA ILE A 134 -18.46 1.50 -13.42
C ILE A 134 -17.79 2.73 -14.03
N LEU A 135 -16.47 2.65 -14.24
CA LEU A 135 -15.67 3.71 -14.86
C LEU A 135 -14.42 3.16 -15.54
N ARG A 136 -13.89 3.91 -16.51
CA ARG A 136 -12.62 3.63 -17.22
C ARG A 136 -11.62 4.74 -16.96
N TYR A 137 -10.43 4.39 -16.51
CA TYR A 137 -9.27 5.27 -16.44
C TYR A 137 -8.37 5.07 -17.66
N ASN A 138 -8.07 6.13 -18.41
CA ASN A 138 -7.23 6.08 -19.61
C ASN A 138 -5.79 6.45 -19.24
N HIS A 139 -4.93 5.45 -19.09
CA HIS A 139 -3.50 5.66 -18.82
C HIS A 139 -2.69 5.86 -20.10
N ALA A 140 -3.07 5.22 -21.21
CA ALA A 140 -2.43 5.49 -22.49
C ALA A 140 -2.90 6.81 -23.08
N VAL A 141 -2.08 7.37 -23.97
CA VAL A 141 -2.41 8.59 -24.70
C VAL A 141 -3.54 8.31 -25.70
N VAL A 142 -4.70 8.92 -25.45
CA VAL A 142 -5.81 9.02 -26.37
C VAL A 142 -5.54 10.23 -27.29
N PRO A 143 -5.40 10.02 -28.61
CA PRO A 143 -5.14 11.11 -29.53
C PRO A 143 -6.40 11.95 -29.75
N ALA A 144 -6.23 13.24 -29.97
CA ALA A 144 -7.33 14.12 -30.35
C ALA A 144 -7.91 13.70 -31.72
N PRO A 145 -9.21 13.98 -32.00
CA PRO A 145 -9.80 13.70 -33.30
C PRO A 145 -9.02 14.37 -34.45
N LYS A 146 -8.99 13.73 -35.64
CA LYS A 146 -8.27 14.29 -36.79
C LYS A 146 -8.93 15.55 -37.36
N ASP A 147 -10.25 15.66 -37.24
CA ASP A 147 -11.03 16.82 -37.65
C ASP A 147 -11.49 17.62 -36.43
N ILE A 148 -10.61 18.50 -35.95
CA ILE A 148 -10.89 19.44 -34.85
C ILE A 148 -11.05 20.88 -35.34
N GLY A 149 -11.63 21.03 -36.54
CA GLY A 149 -12.04 22.32 -37.09
C GLY A 149 -10.89 23.33 -37.22
N ARG A 150 -10.97 24.41 -36.43
CA ARG A 150 -10.08 25.58 -36.55
C ARG A 150 -8.66 25.37 -36.00
N ILE A 151 -8.36 24.26 -35.31
CA ILE A 151 -7.02 24.02 -34.77
C ILE A 151 -6.05 23.63 -35.91
N PRO A 152 -4.94 24.36 -36.12
CA PRO A 152 -3.94 24.03 -37.13
C PRO A 152 -3.32 22.65 -36.91
N GLU A 153 -3.00 21.94 -37.98
CA GLU A 153 -2.47 20.56 -37.91
C GLU A 153 -1.26 20.42 -36.98
N ALA A 154 -0.32 21.36 -37.05
CA ALA A 154 0.88 21.42 -36.20
C ALA A 154 0.61 21.62 -34.69
N ARG A 155 -0.62 21.91 -34.28
CA ARG A 155 -1.03 22.02 -32.86
C ARG A 155 -1.96 20.89 -32.39
N ARG A 156 -2.39 19.97 -33.27
CA ARG A 156 -3.40 18.94 -32.91
C ARG A 156 -2.92 18.01 -31.78
N SER A 157 -1.67 17.58 -31.83
CA SER A 157 -1.06 16.71 -30.82
C SER A 157 -0.85 17.37 -29.44
N LEU A 158 -1.07 18.69 -29.31
CA LEU A 158 -1.13 19.32 -27.99
C LEU A 158 -2.37 18.89 -27.20
N TYR A 159 -3.41 18.43 -27.89
CA TYR A 159 -4.66 17.94 -27.31
C TYR A 159 -4.68 16.42 -27.11
N ASP A 160 -3.60 15.70 -27.41
CA ASP A 160 -3.46 14.29 -27.06
C ASP A 160 -3.32 14.17 -25.53
N ARG A 161 -4.10 13.28 -24.89
CA ARG A 161 -4.19 13.23 -23.42
C ARG A 161 -4.15 11.81 -22.87
N SER A 162 -3.62 11.67 -21.67
CA SER A 162 -3.81 10.54 -20.76
C SER A 162 -4.22 11.11 -19.40
N GLY A 163 -4.53 10.25 -18.43
CA GLY A 163 -4.74 10.71 -17.05
C GLY A 163 -6.15 11.23 -16.76
N PHE A 164 -7.18 10.56 -17.28
CA PHE A 164 -8.57 10.97 -17.12
C PHE A 164 -9.53 9.79 -17.12
N ILE A 165 -10.70 10.00 -16.52
CA ILE A 165 -11.78 9.01 -16.48
C ILE A 165 -12.77 9.26 -17.63
N HIS A 166 -12.86 8.30 -18.55
CA HIS A 166 -13.88 8.22 -19.58
C HIS A 166 -13.88 6.83 -20.25
N PRO A 167 -15.05 6.17 -20.42
CA PRO A 167 -16.33 6.54 -19.85
C PRO A 167 -16.41 6.46 -18.32
N LEU A 168 -17.28 7.30 -17.76
CA LEU A 168 -18.05 6.98 -16.55
C LEU A 168 -19.41 6.42 -17.02
N TRP A 169 -19.84 5.30 -16.46
CA TRP A 169 -21.08 4.62 -16.85
C TRP A 169 -22.17 4.74 -15.79
N SER A 170 -23.42 4.82 -16.23
CA SER A 170 -24.57 4.60 -15.36
C SER A 170 -24.72 3.13 -14.99
N THR A 171 -25.55 2.82 -14.01
CA THR A 171 -25.94 1.45 -13.67
C THR A 171 -26.76 0.74 -14.76
N LYS A 172 -27.24 1.45 -15.79
CA LYS A 172 -27.86 0.90 -17.01
C LYS A 172 -26.86 0.74 -18.17
N GLY A 173 -25.61 1.16 -18.00
CA GLY A 173 -24.57 1.09 -19.03
C GLY A 173 -24.52 2.30 -19.98
N SER A 174 -25.27 3.37 -19.71
CA SER A 174 -25.16 4.63 -20.45
C SER A 174 -23.81 5.29 -20.20
N VAL A 175 -23.21 5.88 -21.24
CA VAL A 175 -22.00 6.72 -21.10
C VAL A 175 -22.39 8.14 -20.69
N LEU A 176 -21.98 8.55 -19.49
CA LEU A 176 -22.37 9.82 -18.87
C LEU A 176 -21.39 10.98 -19.14
N THR A 177 -20.18 10.68 -19.60
CA THR A 177 -19.08 11.64 -19.84
C THR A 177 -18.79 11.82 -21.33
N GLU A 178 -18.16 12.94 -21.69
CA GLU A 178 -17.68 13.21 -23.05
C GLU A 178 -16.24 13.73 -23.03
N ILE A 179 -15.45 13.33 -24.03
CA ILE A 179 -14.09 13.83 -24.29
C ILE A 179 -14.04 14.52 -25.65
N HIS A 180 -13.13 15.47 -25.81
CA HIS A 180 -12.91 16.19 -27.07
C HIS A 180 -14.19 16.76 -27.73
N PRO A 181 -15.12 17.39 -26.98
CA PRO A 181 -16.32 17.94 -27.58
C PRO A 181 -16.00 19.13 -28.50
N ALA A 182 -16.77 19.28 -29.58
CA ALA A 182 -16.49 20.26 -30.64
C ALA A 182 -16.52 21.72 -30.16
N ASP A 183 -17.23 22.04 -29.07
CA ASP A 183 -17.24 23.37 -28.44
C ASP A 183 -16.01 23.62 -27.56
N HIS A 184 -15.46 22.59 -26.91
CA HIS A 184 -14.39 22.69 -25.91
C HIS A 184 -13.43 21.50 -26.01
N ILE A 185 -12.62 21.47 -27.07
CA ILE A 185 -11.82 20.30 -27.49
C ILE A 185 -10.84 19.75 -26.43
N HIS A 186 -10.50 20.54 -25.41
CA HIS A 186 -9.60 20.18 -24.32
C HIS A 186 -10.31 19.52 -23.11
N HIS A 187 -11.63 19.34 -23.14
CA HIS A 187 -12.38 18.67 -22.07
C HIS A 187 -12.25 17.15 -22.11
N MET A 188 -12.04 16.52 -20.94
CA MET A 188 -11.61 15.13 -20.81
C MET A 188 -12.45 14.29 -19.82
N GLY A 189 -13.78 14.26 -19.94
CA GLY A 189 -14.63 13.38 -19.14
C GLY A 189 -14.66 13.75 -17.66
N LEU A 190 -13.83 13.11 -16.83
CA LEU A 190 -13.47 13.58 -15.48
C LEU A 190 -11.94 13.66 -15.30
N TRP A 191 -11.45 14.83 -14.89
CA TRP A 191 -10.01 15.15 -14.80
C TRP A 191 -9.73 16.31 -13.80
N MET A 192 -8.47 16.53 -13.38
CA MET A 192 -8.09 17.52 -12.34
C MET A 192 -6.97 18.54 -12.72
N PRO A 193 -7.03 19.31 -13.84
CA PRO A 193 -5.96 20.23 -14.19
C PRO A 193 -6.21 21.66 -13.70
N TRP A 194 -5.19 22.51 -13.88
CA TRP A 194 -5.20 23.92 -13.52
C TRP A 194 -4.98 24.82 -14.74
N THR A 195 -5.51 26.04 -14.66
CA THR A 195 -5.45 27.08 -15.71
C THR A 195 -5.33 28.44 -15.04
N HIS A 196 -4.80 29.45 -15.76
CA HIS A 196 -4.37 30.71 -15.16
C HIS A 196 -3.39 30.47 -13.99
N THR A 197 -2.42 29.59 -14.22
CA THR A 197 -1.31 29.37 -13.28
C THR A 197 -0.05 30.04 -13.78
N HIS A 198 0.87 30.40 -12.87
CA HIS A 198 2.19 30.91 -13.22
C HIS A 198 3.29 30.08 -12.55
N PHE A 199 4.33 29.79 -13.32
CA PHE A 199 5.53 29.09 -12.88
C PHE A 199 6.75 29.81 -13.47
N GLU A 200 7.79 30.07 -12.68
CA GLU A 200 8.91 30.96 -13.04
C GLU A 200 8.49 32.34 -13.61
N GLY A 201 7.38 32.90 -13.11
CA GLY A 201 6.82 34.17 -13.60
C GLY A 201 6.24 34.13 -15.01
N LYS A 202 6.01 32.94 -15.58
CA LYS A 202 5.35 32.73 -16.88
C LYS A 202 4.02 32.01 -16.69
N MET A 203 3.02 32.38 -17.48
CA MET A 203 1.74 31.66 -17.51
C MET A 203 1.92 30.23 -18.06
N VAL A 204 1.44 29.25 -17.30
CA VAL A 204 1.33 27.83 -17.65
C VAL A 204 -0.14 27.44 -17.59
N ASP A 205 -0.56 26.59 -18.52
CA ASP A 205 -1.94 26.09 -18.58
C ASP A 205 -1.94 24.58 -18.84
N PHE A 206 -2.40 23.81 -17.85
CA PHE A 206 -2.52 22.36 -17.89
C PHE A 206 -3.91 21.88 -18.35
N TRP A 207 -4.86 22.81 -18.49
CA TRP A 207 -6.26 22.60 -18.86
C TRP A 207 -6.48 22.77 -20.37
N ASN A 208 -6.26 23.98 -20.90
CA ASN A 208 -6.61 24.39 -22.26
C ASN A 208 -5.60 23.87 -23.31
N VAL A 209 -4.33 23.65 -22.90
CA VAL A 209 -3.18 23.06 -23.60
C VAL A 209 -2.78 23.61 -25.00
N GLY A 210 -3.64 24.39 -25.67
CA GLY A 210 -3.49 24.81 -27.07
C GLY A 210 -2.30 25.72 -27.39
N ASP A 211 -1.74 26.40 -26.39
CA ASP A 211 -0.49 27.18 -26.52
C ASP A 211 0.76 26.39 -26.14
N GLY A 212 0.60 25.12 -25.74
CA GLY A 212 1.68 24.19 -25.43
C GLY A 212 2.58 24.68 -24.29
N THR A 213 2.03 25.41 -23.32
CA THR A 213 2.74 25.88 -22.12
C THR A 213 2.75 24.81 -21.03
N GLY A 214 1.63 24.09 -20.84
CA GLY A 214 1.51 22.97 -19.91
C GLY A 214 0.80 21.74 -20.50
N THR A 215 0.80 20.65 -19.76
CA THR A 215 0.05 19.41 -20.04
C THR A 215 -0.12 18.57 -18.76
N VAL A 216 -1.04 17.61 -18.76
CA VAL A 216 -1.11 16.55 -17.72
C VAL A 216 -0.98 15.20 -18.41
N ARG A 217 -0.12 14.32 -17.85
CA ARG A 217 0.10 12.96 -18.37
C ARG A 217 0.11 11.92 -17.24
N PHE A 218 -0.37 10.72 -17.54
CA PHE A 218 -0.12 9.53 -16.71
C PHE A 218 1.38 9.23 -16.64
N ALA A 219 1.86 8.85 -15.46
CA ALA A 219 3.25 8.41 -15.25
C ALA A 219 3.33 6.89 -14.99
N LYS A 220 2.60 6.37 -14.00
CA LYS A 220 2.60 4.94 -13.65
C LYS A 220 1.42 4.55 -12.76
N TYR A 221 1.12 3.25 -12.74
CA TYR A 221 0.34 2.63 -11.66
C TYR A 221 1.18 2.54 -10.39
N LEU A 222 0.54 2.78 -9.25
CA LEU A 222 1.10 2.52 -7.92
C LEU A 222 0.57 1.18 -7.40
N SER A 223 -0.75 1.00 -7.42
CA SER A 223 -1.44 -0.23 -6.99
C SER A 223 -2.77 -0.41 -7.74
N THR A 224 -3.29 -1.63 -7.73
CA THR A 224 -4.66 -2.01 -8.11
C THR A 224 -5.27 -2.86 -7.02
N THR A 225 -6.58 -2.80 -6.85
CA THR A 225 -7.28 -3.54 -5.79
C THR A 225 -8.55 -4.15 -6.36
N ASP A 226 -8.64 -5.48 -6.32
CA ASP A 226 -9.90 -6.23 -6.45
C ASP A 226 -10.44 -6.51 -5.04
N GLY A 227 -11.76 -6.48 -4.84
CA GLY A 227 -12.29 -6.78 -3.52
C GLY A 227 -13.82 -6.88 -3.40
N PRO A 228 -14.31 -7.56 -2.34
CA PRO A 228 -15.73 -7.75 -2.10
C PRO A 228 -16.42 -6.51 -1.53
N VAL A 229 -15.67 -5.57 -0.96
CA VAL A 229 -16.20 -4.32 -0.37
C VAL A 229 -15.93 -3.13 -1.29
N PHE A 230 -14.72 -3.04 -1.84
CA PHE A 230 -14.37 -2.07 -2.86
C PHE A 230 -13.29 -2.62 -3.79
N GLY A 231 -13.27 -2.07 -5.00
CA GLY A 231 -12.18 -2.25 -5.95
C GLY A 231 -11.76 -0.89 -6.48
N GLY A 232 -10.52 -0.76 -6.93
CA GLY A 232 -9.92 0.54 -7.16
C GLY A 232 -8.51 0.49 -7.73
N PHE A 233 -7.91 1.66 -7.85
CA PHE A 233 -6.53 1.82 -8.29
C PHE A 233 -5.91 3.06 -7.66
N GLN A 234 -4.58 3.04 -7.55
CA GLN A 234 -3.76 4.22 -7.33
C GLN A 234 -2.84 4.45 -8.52
N VAL A 235 -2.77 5.69 -8.98
CA VAL A 235 -1.97 6.11 -10.16
C VAL A 235 -1.27 7.42 -9.90
N GLN A 236 -0.04 7.53 -10.40
CA GLN A 236 0.76 8.76 -10.39
C GLN A 236 0.66 9.44 -11.77
N GLN A 237 0.52 10.76 -11.77
CA GLN A 237 0.37 11.61 -12.93
C GLN A 237 1.20 12.89 -12.75
N GLU A 238 1.64 13.48 -13.85
CA GLU A 238 2.52 14.66 -13.83
C GLU A 238 1.81 15.85 -14.46
N HIS A 239 1.79 16.99 -13.77
CA HIS A 239 1.46 18.30 -14.34
C HIS A 239 2.76 18.94 -14.80
N VAL A 240 2.91 19.10 -16.11
CA VAL A 240 4.19 19.36 -16.76
C VAL A 240 4.19 20.72 -17.43
N ALA A 241 5.09 21.61 -17.03
CA ALA A 241 5.36 22.88 -17.70
C ALA A 241 6.42 22.66 -18.80
N ARG A 242 6.10 23.01 -20.05
CA ARG A 242 6.91 22.69 -21.25
C ARG A 242 7.91 23.79 -21.67
N LYS A 243 7.87 24.96 -21.03
CA LYS A 243 8.57 26.20 -21.49
C LYS A 243 9.28 26.94 -20.35
N THR A 244 9.95 26.20 -19.48
CA THR A 244 10.65 26.73 -18.30
C THR A 244 12.10 27.16 -18.64
N SER A 245 12.84 27.66 -17.65
CA SER A 245 14.27 27.96 -17.74
C SER A 245 15.13 26.71 -17.93
N LYS A 246 14.65 25.55 -17.43
CA LYS A 246 15.30 24.24 -17.53
C LYS A 246 14.72 23.34 -18.63
N GLY A 247 13.74 23.83 -19.41
CA GLY A 247 13.11 23.11 -20.52
C GLY A 247 11.70 22.62 -20.19
N GLU A 248 11.51 21.30 -20.21
CA GLU A 248 10.30 20.65 -19.68
C GLU A 248 10.53 20.25 -18.21
N GLN A 249 9.60 20.61 -17.33
CA GLN A 249 9.64 20.26 -15.90
C GLN A 249 8.29 19.73 -15.42
N VAL A 250 8.33 18.67 -14.62
CA VAL A 250 7.21 18.29 -13.75
C VAL A 250 7.10 19.35 -12.65
N VAL A 251 5.93 19.97 -12.53
CA VAL A 251 5.65 20.97 -11.49
C VAL A 251 4.89 20.33 -10.34
N LEU A 252 3.79 19.62 -10.65
CA LEU A 252 3.05 18.84 -9.66
C LEU A 252 3.18 17.35 -9.96
N ASP A 253 3.44 16.57 -8.92
CA ASP A 253 3.22 15.13 -8.90
C ASP A 253 1.85 14.86 -8.28
N GLU A 254 0.97 14.20 -9.01
CA GLU A 254 -0.42 13.95 -8.63
C GLU A 254 -0.67 12.45 -8.45
N VAL A 255 -1.03 12.05 -7.23
CA VAL A 255 -1.50 10.69 -6.93
C VAL A 255 -3.02 10.69 -6.82
N TRP A 256 -3.68 9.93 -7.70
CA TRP A 256 -5.10 9.59 -7.52
C TRP A 256 -5.23 8.27 -6.75
N ASP A 257 -6.18 8.22 -5.82
CA ASP A 257 -6.73 7.01 -5.20
C ASP A 257 -8.23 6.99 -5.51
N VAL A 258 -8.67 6.00 -6.31
CA VAL A 258 -10.04 5.88 -6.80
C VAL A 258 -10.62 4.54 -6.38
N ARG A 259 -11.75 4.55 -5.68
CA ARG A 259 -12.39 3.36 -5.10
C ARG A 259 -13.86 3.33 -5.44
N ALA A 260 -14.32 2.28 -6.12
CA ALA A 260 -15.75 2.00 -6.28
C ALA A 260 -16.19 0.98 -5.23
N PHE A 261 -17.19 1.34 -4.42
CA PHE A 261 -17.73 0.44 -3.39
C PHE A 261 -18.75 -0.53 -3.98
N ASN A 262 -18.72 -1.77 -3.49
CA ASN A 262 -19.77 -2.75 -3.70
C ASN A 262 -21.01 -2.37 -2.87
N VAL A 263 -21.77 -1.39 -3.38
CA VAL A 263 -23.10 -1.02 -2.88
C VAL A 263 -24.21 -1.83 -3.55
N GLY A 264 -23.88 -2.85 -4.35
CA GLY A 264 -24.84 -3.70 -5.09
C GLY A 264 -25.17 -3.18 -6.49
N GLY A 265 -24.68 -1.99 -6.85
CA GLY A 265 -24.59 -1.54 -8.24
C GLY A 265 -25.92 -1.56 -9.00
N PRO A 266 -26.05 -2.27 -10.13
CA PRO A 266 -27.25 -2.25 -10.96
C PRO A 266 -28.51 -2.73 -10.23
N GLN A 267 -28.36 -3.59 -9.22
CA GLN A 267 -29.47 -4.13 -8.43
C GLN A 267 -30.01 -3.10 -7.41
N LYS A 268 -29.21 -2.11 -7.03
CA LYS A 268 -29.64 -0.95 -6.22
C LYS A 268 -29.93 0.30 -7.06
N GLY A 269 -29.49 0.33 -8.32
CA GLY A 269 -29.69 1.45 -9.24
C GLY A 269 -28.64 2.57 -9.14
N TYR A 270 -27.61 2.45 -8.31
CA TYR A 270 -26.56 3.47 -8.20
C TYR A 270 -25.13 2.90 -8.02
N TRP A 271 -24.12 3.72 -8.35
CA TRP A 271 -22.72 3.51 -7.99
C TRP A 271 -22.30 4.51 -6.91
N LEU A 272 -21.40 4.08 -6.01
CA LEU A 272 -20.76 4.93 -5.01
C LEU A 272 -19.24 4.85 -5.21
N ILE A 273 -18.61 5.99 -5.51
CA ILE A 273 -17.18 6.05 -5.86
C ILE A 273 -16.52 7.16 -5.04
N ASP A 274 -15.47 6.82 -4.31
CA ASP A 274 -14.56 7.81 -3.71
C ASP A 274 -13.39 8.09 -4.66
N PHE A 275 -13.03 9.36 -4.71
CA PHE A 275 -11.94 9.89 -5.52
C PHE A 275 -11.12 10.84 -4.64
N LYS A 276 -9.84 10.54 -4.46
CA LYS A 276 -8.89 11.40 -3.77
C LYS A 276 -7.77 11.75 -4.72
N SER A 277 -7.45 13.04 -4.84
CA SER A 277 -6.21 13.51 -5.46
C SER A 277 -5.30 14.11 -4.40
N THR A 278 -4.02 13.74 -4.44
CA THR A 278 -2.94 14.35 -3.66
C THR A 278 -1.94 14.94 -4.64
N GLN A 279 -1.86 16.26 -4.69
CA GLN A 279 -1.00 17.00 -5.60
C GLN A 279 0.14 17.64 -4.81
N ARG A 280 1.37 17.20 -5.07
CA ARG A 280 2.59 17.68 -4.43
C ARG A 280 3.38 18.55 -5.41
N CYS A 281 3.75 19.77 -5.03
CA CYS A 281 4.68 20.53 -5.85
C CYS A 281 6.08 19.93 -5.71
N VAL A 282 6.63 19.40 -6.80
CA VAL A 282 7.95 18.72 -6.85
C VAL A 282 9.02 19.55 -7.57
N ALA A 283 8.65 20.72 -8.08
CA ALA A 283 9.59 21.70 -8.59
C ALA A 283 10.23 22.53 -7.46
N ASP A 284 11.35 23.19 -7.77
CA ASP A 284 12.09 24.07 -6.83
C ASP A 284 11.34 25.38 -6.50
N GLU A 285 10.35 25.75 -7.31
CA GLU A 285 9.59 27.02 -7.25
C GLU A 285 8.10 26.74 -7.09
N PRO A 286 7.31 27.63 -6.47
CA PRO A 286 5.86 27.44 -6.31
C PRO A 286 5.11 27.53 -7.64
N LEU A 287 4.00 26.80 -7.73
CA LEU A 287 2.99 27.04 -8.75
C LEU A 287 1.96 28.04 -8.21
N LEU A 288 1.91 29.23 -8.80
CA LEU A 288 0.93 30.24 -8.44
C LEU A 288 -0.36 29.98 -9.21
N GLN A 289 -1.52 30.07 -8.55
CA GLN A 289 -2.85 29.95 -9.16
C GLN A 289 -3.58 31.28 -8.98
N ASP A 290 -3.88 31.97 -10.08
CA ASP A 290 -4.65 33.21 -10.06
C ASP A 290 -6.10 32.95 -9.60
N GLU A 291 -6.78 34.00 -9.12
CA GLU A 291 -8.23 33.95 -8.92
C GLU A 291 -8.91 33.75 -10.28
N TYR A 292 -9.50 32.58 -10.49
CA TYR A 292 -10.08 32.24 -11.78
C TYR A 292 -11.23 31.25 -11.71
N ARG A 293 -12.15 31.37 -12.69
CA ARG A 293 -13.42 30.64 -12.75
C ARG A 293 -13.33 29.16 -13.19
N TYR A 294 -12.14 28.62 -13.34
CA TYR A 294 -11.86 27.21 -13.66
C TYR A 294 -10.59 26.75 -12.93
N GLY A 295 -10.59 25.51 -12.43
CA GLY A 295 -9.42 24.83 -11.85
C GLY A 295 -9.86 23.77 -10.83
N GLY A 296 -9.16 22.63 -10.76
CA GLY A 296 -9.53 21.52 -9.85
C GLY A 296 -10.38 20.45 -10.54
N LEU A 297 -11.28 19.79 -9.80
CA LEU A 297 -12.04 18.64 -10.34
C LEU A 297 -13.03 19.08 -11.42
N GLY A 298 -12.76 18.73 -12.67
CA GLY A 298 -13.60 19.00 -13.83
C GLY A 298 -14.41 17.77 -14.26
N PHE A 299 -15.66 18.01 -14.67
CA PHE A 299 -16.57 17.04 -15.24
C PHE A 299 -17.25 17.61 -16.48
N ARG A 300 -17.15 16.90 -17.62
CA ARG A 300 -17.87 17.17 -18.86
C ARG A 300 -18.81 16.00 -19.13
N ALA A 301 -20.10 16.26 -19.06
CA ALA A 301 -21.11 15.26 -19.36
C ALA A 301 -21.25 15.01 -20.88
N THR A 302 -21.97 13.94 -21.21
CA THR A 302 -22.43 13.63 -22.57
C THR A 302 -23.15 14.80 -23.25
N SER A 303 -22.88 15.06 -24.54
CA SER A 303 -23.58 16.07 -25.35
C SER A 303 -25.10 15.84 -25.52
N LYS A 304 -25.61 14.68 -25.07
CA LYS A 304 -27.06 14.43 -24.94
C LYS A 304 -27.71 15.27 -23.82
N TRP A 305 -26.96 15.62 -22.76
CA TRP A 305 -27.43 16.44 -21.65
C TRP A 305 -27.30 17.93 -21.99
N LYS A 306 -28.38 18.53 -22.52
CA LYS A 306 -28.38 19.94 -22.90
C LYS A 306 -29.74 20.62 -22.82
N GLY A 307 -29.74 21.90 -22.47
CA GLY A 307 -30.97 22.70 -22.32
C GLY A 307 -31.97 21.99 -21.39
N GLU A 308 -33.20 21.79 -21.86
CA GLU A 308 -34.28 21.11 -21.14
C GLU A 308 -34.01 19.64 -20.80
N THR A 309 -33.06 18.97 -21.46
CA THR A 309 -32.66 17.58 -21.14
C THR A 309 -31.57 17.50 -20.09
N ALA A 310 -31.22 18.62 -19.44
CA ALA A 310 -30.22 18.70 -18.39
C ALA A 310 -30.73 19.47 -17.16
N ALA A 311 -30.18 19.15 -16.00
CA ALA A 311 -30.43 19.84 -14.74
C ALA A 311 -29.16 19.93 -13.90
N TYR A 312 -29.12 20.96 -13.06
CA TYR A 312 -28.20 21.04 -11.92
C TYR A 312 -29.04 21.20 -10.66
N LEU A 313 -28.53 20.68 -9.54
CA LEU A 313 -29.03 21.02 -8.22
C LEU A 313 -27.86 21.10 -7.24
N THR A 314 -27.78 22.15 -6.44
CA THR A 314 -26.73 22.33 -5.42
C THR A 314 -27.30 22.15 -4.02
N SER A 315 -26.44 21.97 -3.01
CA SER A 315 -26.87 21.99 -1.60
C SER A 315 -27.60 23.29 -1.19
N GLU A 316 -27.38 24.38 -1.92
CA GLU A 316 -28.02 25.68 -1.70
C GLU A 316 -29.34 25.84 -2.48
N GLY A 317 -29.86 24.76 -3.06
CA GLY A 317 -31.11 24.76 -3.83
C GLY A 317 -31.03 25.42 -5.22
N LYS A 318 -29.82 25.76 -5.69
CA LYS A 318 -29.59 26.45 -6.97
C LYS A 318 -29.40 25.50 -8.14
N GLY A 319 -29.76 25.96 -9.34
CA GLY A 319 -29.50 25.29 -10.61
C GLY A 319 -28.33 25.95 -11.34
N ARG A 320 -28.55 26.39 -12.59
CA ARG A 320 -27.53 27.09 -13.41
C ARG A 320 -27.07 28.42 -12.82
N ASP A 321 -27.90 29.04 -11.99
CA ASP A 321 -27.62 30.23 -11.17
C ASP A 321 -26.68 29.95 -9.98
N GLY A 322 -26.31 28.69 -9.74
CA GLY A 322 -25.31 28.29 -8.75
C GLY A 322 -23.86 28.58 -9.15
N HIS A 323 -23.58 29.09 -10.35
CA HIS A 323 -22.22 29.44 -10.75
C HIS A 323 -21.60 30.52 -9.83
N GLY A 324 -20.36 30.29 -9.37
CA GLY A 324 -19.63 31.23 -8.51
C GLY A 324 -20.05 31.16 -7.05
N THR A 325 -21.06 30.34 -6.75
CA THR A 325 -21.52 30.08 -5.38
C THR A 325 -20.78 28.87 -4.82
N ARG A 326 -20.83 28.74 -3.49
CA ARG A 326 -20.25 27.62 -2.74
C ARG A 326 -21.32 26.59 -2.45
N ALA A 327 -20.98 25.31 -2.54
CA ALA A 327 -21.84 24.23 -2.08
C ALA A 327 -21.02 23.04 -1.58
N ARG A 328 -21.64 22.23 -0.74
CA ARG A 328 -21.06 20.98 -0.22
C ARG A 328 -21.34 19.79 -1.14
N TRP A 329 -22.34 19.89 -2.01
CA TRP A 329 -22.56 18.98 -3.12
C TRP A 329 -23.25 19.66 -4.31
N CYS A 330 -23.06 19.09 -5.50
CA CYS A 330 -23.76 19.46 -6.72
C CYS A 330 -24.13 18.21 -7.53
N ASP A 331 -25.41 18.07 -7.85
CA ASP A 331 -25.92 17.14 -8.83
C ASP A 331 -25.81 17.70 -10.24
N THR A 332 -25.34 16.85 -11.14
CA THR A 332 -25.44 17.03 -12.58
C THR A 332 -26.25 15.88 -13.13
N SER A 333 -27.40 16.15 -13.75
CA SER A 333 -28.28 15.11 -14.27
C SER A 333 -28.86 15.49 -15.63
N GLY A 334 -29.24 14.48 -16.40
CA GLY A 334 -29.82 14.68 -17.70
C GLY A 334 -30.47 13.44 -18.27
N ARG A 335 -31.23 13.61 -19.36
CA ARG A 335 -31.93 12.53 -20.03
C ARG A 335 -31.15 12.02 -21.24
N ILE A 336 -30.88 10.71 -21.25
CA ILE A 336 -30.45 9.97 -22.44
C ILE A 336 -31.70 9.33 -23.05
N ASP A 337 -32.18 8.27 -22.39
CA ASP A 337 -33.51 7.69 -22.61
C ASP A 337 -34.39 7.98 -21.38
N GLU A 338 -33.88 7.63 -20.21
CA GLU A 338 -34.36 8.08 -18.89
C GLU A 338 -33.44 9.17 -18.30
N TRP A 339 -33.87 9.78 -17.19
CA TRP A 339 -32.99 10.64 -16.39
C TRP A 339 -31.95 9.79 -15.65
N GLU A 340 -30.70 10.24 -15.69
CA GLU A 340 -29.56 9.67 -14.97
C GLU A 340 -28.72 10.84 -14.45
N GLY A 341 -27.91 10.62 -13.42
CA GLY A 341 -27.13 11.71 -12.80
C GLY A 341 -25.84 11.28 -12.13
N VAL A 342 -24.99 12.28 -11.88
CA VAL A 342 -23.79 12.19 -11.06
C VAL A 342 -23.83 13.34 -10.06
N THR A 343 -23.96 13.01 -8.78
CA THR A 343 -23.84 13.97 -7.68
C THR A 343 -22.43 13.94 -7.12
N PHE A 344 -21.76 15.09 -7.12
CA PHE A 344 -20.41 15.29 -6.61
C PHE A 344 -20.46 15.89 -5.20
N TYR A 345 -19.70 15.32 -4.27
CA TYR A 345 -19.63 15.75 -2.87
C TYR A 345 -18.24 16.24 -2.51
N SER A 346 -18.15 17.45 -1.95
CA SER A 346 -16.93 18.01 -1.37
C SER A 346 -16.80 17.58 0.09
N HIS A 347 -15.62 17.11 0.49
CA HIS A 347 -15.33 16.72 1.88
C HIS A 347 -15.01 17.96 2.74
N PRO A 348 -15.42 18.03 4.02
CA PRO A 348 -15.13 19.17 4.90
C PRO A 348 -13.65 19.53 5.10
N GLN A 349 -12.75 18.58 4.85
CA GLN A 349 -11.28 18.79 4.92
C GLN A 349 -10.66 19.35 3.63
N ASN A 350 -11.45 19.55 2.56
CA ASN A 350 -10.92 20.14 1.34
C ASN A 350 -10.62 21.63 1.54
N PHE A 351 -9.55 22.10 0.90
CA PHE A 351 -9.27 23.53 0.80
C PHE A 351 -10.51 24.27 0.25
N GLN A 352 -10.85 25.40 0.85
CA GLN A 352 -12.02 26.21 0.49
C GLN A 352 -13.38 25.52 0.69
N HIS A 353 -13.54 24.44 1.49
CA HIS A 353 -14.88 23.88 1.76
C HIS A 353 -15.82 24.85 2.52
N PRO A 354 -17.13 24.93 2.19
CA PRO A 354 -17.78 24.38 0.99
C PRO A 354 -17.24 25.05 -0.27
N GLU A 355 -16.85 24.23 -1.25
CA GLU A 355 -16.04 24.66 -2.39
C GLU A 355 -16.85 25.55 -3.34
N PRO A 356 -16.26 26.62 -3.92
CA PRO A 356 -16.87 27.35 -5.02
C PRO A 356 -17.07 26.45 -6.24
N MET A 357 -18.03 26.78 -7.11
CA MET A 357 -18.35 25.94 -8.26
C MET A 357 -18.41 26.70 -9.59
N ARG A 358 -17.79 26.10 -10.60
CA ARG A 358 -18.11 26.40 -12.00
C ARG A 358 -19.23 25.47 -12.46
N ILE A 359 -20.44 26.01 -12.45
CA ILE A 359 -21.59 25.52 -13.22
C ILE A 359 -21.67 26.38 -14.49
N TRP A 360 -22.16 25.83 -15.60
CA TRP A 360 -22.37 26.60 -16.83
C TRP A 360 -23.73 27.35 -16.80
N PRO A 361 -23.72 28.70 -16.73
CA PRO A 361 -24.93 29.52 -16.77
C PRO A 361 -25.50 29.58 -18.20
N GLU A 362 -26.69 30.12 -18.36
CA GLU A 362 -27.21 30.44 -19.70
C GLU A 362 -26.33 31.49 -20.41
N PRO A 363 -26.15 31.42 -21.74
CA PRO A 363 -26.80 30.51 -22.69
C PRO A 363 -26.06 29.18 -22.93
N ASP A 364 -25.06 28.81 -22.11
CA ASP A 364 -24.28 27.58 -22.29
C ASP A 364 -25.13 26.33 -22.00
N ASN A 365 -25.73 25.76 -23.06
CA ASN A 365 -26.75 24.74 -22.90
C ASN A 365 -26.23 23.35 -22.45
N TYR A 366 -24.96 23.01 -22.63
CA TYR A 366 -24.40 21.71 -22.22
C TYR A 366 -24.15 21.62 -20.69
N VAL A 367 -23.87 20.41 -20.21
CA VAL A 367 -23.48 20.17 -18.81
C VAL A 367 -21.96 20.12 -18.66
N PHE A 368 -21.46 21.01 -17.81
CA PHE A 368 -20.10 21.04 -17.31
C PHE A 368 -20.13 21.47 -15.85
N PHE A 369 -19.37 20.77 -15.01
CA PHE A 369 -19.22 21.07 -13.58
C PHE A 369 -17.75 21.09 -13.19
N ASN A 370 -17.39 21.97 -12.27
CA ASN A 370 -16.09 21.93 -11.62
C ASN A 370 -16.15 22.46 -10.18
N PHE A 371 -15.64 21.68 -9.21
CA PHE A 371 -15.29 22.20 -7.88
C PHE A 371 -14.01 23.03 -8.00
N CYS A 372 -14.16 24.33 -7.76
CA CYS A 372 -13.29 25.37 -8.29
C CYS A 372 -12.69 26.24 -7.17
N PRO A 373 -11.77 25.72 -6.34
CA PRO A 373 -11.20 26.46 -5.22
C PRO A 373 -10.50 27.78 -5.63
N SER A 374 -10.01 27.88 -6.87
CA SER A 374 -9.44 29.10 -7.46
C SER A 374 -10.43 30.28 -7.60
N GLN A 375 -11.75 30.06 -7.53
CA GLN A 375 -12.73 31.16 -7.52
C GLN A 375 -12.77 31.92 -6.18
N ALA A 376 -12.15 31.38 -5.12
CA ALA A 376 -12.16 32.02 -3.81
C ALA A 376 -11.09 33.11 -3.63
N GLY A 377 -10.15 33.21 -4.57
CA GLY A 377 -8.97 34.07 -4.52
C GLY A 377 -7.72 33.36 -5.06
N ALA A 378 -6.68 34.13 -5.34
CA ALA A 378 -5.39 33.60 -5.73
C ALA A 378 -4.70 32.85 -4.57
N TRP A 379 -3.93 31.81 -4.90
CA TRP A 379 -3.20 30.98 -3.93
C TRP A 379 -1.98 30.34 -4.59
N GLU A 380 -1.15 29.63 -3.81
CA GLU A 380 0.08 28.99 -4.29
C GLU A 380 0.18 27.54 -3.82
N MET A 381 0.76 26.68 -4.66
CA MET A 381 1.20 25.34 -4.30
C MET A 381 2.71 25.35 -4.11
N LYS A 382 3.16 25.16 -2.86
CA LYS A 382 4.57 25.35 -2.49
C LYS A 382 5.40 24.07 -2.65
N PRO A 383 6.69 24.18 -3.00
CA PRO A 383 7.61 23.04 -3.05
C PRO A 383 7.54 22.15 -1.80
N GLY A 384 7.25 20.87 -1.99
CA GLY A 384 7.17 19.87 -0.91
C GLY A 384 5.91 19.91 -0.04
N GLU A 385 4.91 20.74 -0.33
CA GLU A 385 3.58 20.71 0.31
C GLU A 385 2.59 19.83 -0.50
N ASP A 386 1.75 19.07 0.21
CA ASP A 386 0.71 18.22 -0.37
C ASP A 386 -0.66 18.92 -0.33
N HIS A 387 -1.29 19.12 -1.47
CA HIS A 387 -2.67 19.59 -1.58
C HIS A 387 -3.60 18.39 -1.81
N VAL A 388 -4.44 18.09 -0.83
CA VAL A 388 -5.30 16.89 -0.84
C VAL A 388 -6.77 17.25 -1.06
N PHE A 389 -7.27 16.88 -2.23
CA PHE A 389 -8.67 17.04 -2.63
C PHE A 389 -9.40 15.70 -2.51
N ARG A 390 -10.54 15.67 -1.80
CA ARG A 390 -11.31 14.45 -1.53
C ARG A 390 -12.74 14.64 -2.00
N TYR A 391 -13.18 13.82 -2.92
CA TYR A 391 -14.53 13.85 -3.49
C TYR A 391 -15.21 12.48 -3.42
N ARG A 392 -16.52 12.49 -3.28
CA ARG A 392 -17.37 11.31 -3.49
C ARG A 392 -18.27 11.58 -4.70
N MET A 393 -18.56 10.53 -5.46
CA MET A 393 -19.52 10.53 -6.57
C MET A 393 -20.62 9.51 -6.29
N TYR A 394 -21.87 9.96 -6.42
CA TYR A 394 -23.06 9.12 -6.42
C TYR A 394 -23.63 9.14 -7.84
N VAL A 395 -23.47 8.04 -8.57
CA VAL A 395 -23.99 7.89 -9.94
C VAL A 395 -25.33 7.21 -9.85
N HIS A 396 -26.42 7.89 -10.19
CA HIS A 396 -27.78 7.47 -9.87
C HIS A 396 -28.71 7.43 -11.09
N GLN A 397 -29.80 6.68 -10.94
CA GLN A 397 -30.93 6.67 -11.86
C GLN A 397 -32.00 7.66 -11.39
N GLY A 398 -32.64 8.33 -12.34
CA GLY A 398 -33.63 9.37 -12.10
C GLY A 398 -33.02 10.76 -11.96
N LYS A 399 -33.82 11.68 -11.40
CA LYS A 399 -33.31 12.95 -10.86
C LYS A 399 -32.95 12.74 -9.39
N ILE A 400 -31.95 13.46 -8.91
CA ILE A 400 -31.53 13.36 -7.51
C ILE A 400 -32.69 13.70 -6.56
N VAL A 401 -32.83 12.93 -5.49
CA VAL A 401 -33.70 13.25 -4.36
C VAL A 401 -32.83 13.99 -3.33
N VAL A 402 -33.25 15.20 -2.93
CA VAL A 402 -32.47 16.05 -2.00
C VAL A 402 -32.12 15.30 -0.71
N ALA A 403 -33.07 14.56 -0.14
CA ALA A 403 -32.84 13.76 1.07
C ALA A 403 -31.74 12.69 0.90
N ASP A 404 -31.60 12.10 -0.30
CA ASP A 404 -30.51 11.16 -0.59
C ASP A 404 -29.18 11.88 -0.79
N ALA A 405 -29.15 13.03 -1.45
CA ALA A 405 -27.94 13.84 -1.56
C ALA A 405 -27.43 14.29 -0.19
N GLU A 406 -28.34 14.79 0.66
CA GLU A 406 -28.06 15.14 2.05
C GLU A 406 -27.52 13.94 2.84
N ARG A 407 -28.16 12.77 2.72
CA ARG A 407 -27.73 11.54 3.39
C ARG A 407 -26.35 11.09 2.94
N VAL A 408 -26.10 10.99 1.63
CA VAL A 408 -24.80 10.53 1.08
C VAL A 408 -23.67 11.49 1.44
N TRP A 409 -23.93 12.80 1.49
CA TRP A 409 -22.95 13.75 2.02
C TRP A 409 -22.69 13.53 3.51
N ASN A 410 -23.72 13.35 4.33
CA ASN A 410 -23.54 13.10 5.76
C ASN A 410 -22.84 11.76 6.05
N ASP A 411 -23.01 10.76 5.19
CA ASP A 411 -22.26 9.50 5.19
C ASP A 411 -20.79 9.65 4.80
N TYR A 412 -20.42 10.74 4.14
CA TYR A 412 -19.06 11.04 3.70
C TYR A 412 -18.33 12.01 4.63
N ALA A 413 -18.99 13.11 5.00
CA ALA A 413 -18.49 14.15 5.90
C ALA A 413 -18.48 13.70 7.37
N ASN A 414 -19.49 12.94 7.79
CA ASN A 414 -19.71 12.50 9.16
C ASN A 414 -19.86 10.97 9.20
N PRO A 415 -18.81 10.19 8.88
CA PRO A 415 -18.89 8.73 8.84
C PRO A 415 -19.38 8.14 10.18
N PRO A 416 -20.06 6.98 10.16
CA PRO A 416 -20.60 6.37 11.38
C PRO A 416 -19.48 6.09 12.38
N GLN A 417 -19.75 6.33 13.66
CA GLN A 417 -18.77 6.08 14.71
C GLN A 417 -18.71 4.59 14.99
N VAL A 418 -17.50 4.05 15.18
CA VAL A 418 -17.31 2.64 15.52
C VAL A 418 -16.58 2.54 16.86
N GLU A 419 -17.23 1.91 17.82
CA GLU A 419 -16.58 1.41 19.03
C GLU A 419 -16.00 0.02 18.74
N ALA A 420 -14.73 -0.21 19.06
CA ALA A 420 -14.04 -1.47 18.89
C ALA A 420 -13.58 -2.02 20.25
N THR A 421 -13.90 -3.27 20.55
CA THR A 421 -13.36 -4.01 21.71
C THR A 421 -12.46 -5.12 21.20
N PHE A 422 -11.16 -5.01 21.48
CA PHE A 422 -10.15 -5.97 21.03
C PHE A 422 -9.97 -7.09 22.06
N SER A 423 -10.06 -8.34 21.62
CA SER A 423 -9.69 -9.49 22.44
C SER A 423 -8.17 -9.62 22.52
N ARG A 424 -7.66 -10.15 23.65
CA ARG A 424 -6.21 -10.36 23.85
C ARG A 424 -5.68 -11.36 22.80
N PRO A 425 -4.69 -10.99 21.96
CA PRO A 425 -4.08 -11.91 21.00
C PRO A 425 -3.36 -13.09 21.67
N ASP A 426 -3.33 -14.24 21.00
CA ASP A 426 -2.65 -15.46 21.49
C ASP A 426 -1.15 -15.26 21.75
N ASN A 427 -0.50 -14.39 20.97
CA ASN A 427 0.92 -14.04 21.11
C ASN A 427 1.20 -12.92 22.13
N ALA A 428 0.19 -12.46 22.88
CA ALA A 428 0.34 -11.34 23.81
C ALA A 428 1.05 -11.74 25.12
N VAL A 429 2.15 -11.07 25.45
CA VAL A 429 2.79 -11.14 26.76
C VAL A 429 1.95 -10.36 27.77
N THR A 430 1.53 -11.02 28.84
CA THR A 430 0.89 -10.36 29.98
C THR A 430 1.93 -9.53 30.73
N LEU A 431 1.71 -8.22 30.84
CA LEU A 431 2.50 -7.32 31.67
C LEU A 431 1.92 -7.20 33.08
N PHE A 432 0.60 -7.30 33.23
CA PHE A 432 -0.08 -7.32 34.53
C PHE A 432 -1.50 -7.88 34.43
N ASP A 433 -1.81 -8.93 35.20
CA ASP A 433 -3.13 -9.59 35.26
C ASP A 433 -3.87 -9.38 36.60
N GLY A 434 -3.28 -8.65 37.54
CA GLY A 434 -3.80 -8.44 38.89
C GLY A 434 -3.03 -9.16 40.00
N THR A 435 -2.05 -10.00 39.67
CA THR A 435 -1.34 -10.84 40.65
C THR A 435 -0.12 -10.18 41.30
N ASP A 436 0.87 -9.74 40.51
CA ASP A 436 2.13 -9.21 41.02
C ASP A 436 2.83 -8.20 40.08
N PHE A 437 4.00 -7.72 40.48
CA PHE A 437 4.86 -6.83 39.68
C PHE A 437 5.96 -7.57 38.89
N SER A 438 5.80 -8.85 38.57
CA SER A 438 6.86 -9.70 37.99
C SER A 438 7.48 -9.16 36.69
N GLN A 439 6.71 -8.44 35.87
CA GLN A 439 7.18 -7.82 34.62
C GLN A 439 7.70 -6.39 34.79
N TRP A 440 7.68 -5.85 36.02
CA TRP A 440 7.97 -4.44 36.32
C TRP A 440 9.17 -4.29 37.25
N GLN A 441 9.78 -3.11 37.20
CA GLN A 441 10.77 -2.64 38.16
C GLN A 441 10.61 -1.13 38.37
N ARG A 442 11.13 -0.60 39.47
CA ARG A 442 11.11 0.85 39.72
C ARG A 442 12.06 1.58 38.76
N ASP A 443 11.63 2.72 38.22
CA ASP A 443 12.54 3.56 37.43
C ASP A 443 13.66 4.14 38.31
N GLY A 444 14.90 4.01 37.86
CA GLY A 444 16.09 4.31 38.65
C GLY A 444 16.49 3.23 39.67
N GLY A 445 15.75 2.12 39.77
CA GLY A 445 16.07 0.98 40.63
C GLY A 445 15.51 1.05 42.05
N GLY A 446 15.77 -0.02 42.82
CA GLY A 446 15.18 -0.26 44.13
C GLY A 446 13.75 -0.83 44.07
N ASP A 447 13.14 -1.00 45.23
CA ASP A 447 11.85 -1.70 45.34
C ASP A 447 10.68 -0.87 44.78
N ILE A 448 9.73 -1.58 44.17
CA ILE A 448 8.41 -1.03 43.82
C ILE A 448 7.64 -0.81 45.12
N ARG A 449 7.11 0.40 45.29
CA ARG A 449 6.32 0.82 46.46
C ARG A 449 4.86 1.14 46.13
N TRP A 450 4.43 0.82 44.91
CA TRP A 450 3.02 0.83 44.50
C TRP A 450 2.30 -0.33 45.21
N THR A 451 1.01 -0.15 45.50
CA THR A 451 0.21 -1.15 46.20
C THR A 451 -0.54 -2.06 45.22
N LEU A 452 -0.85 -3.28 45.65
CA LEU A 452 -1.76 -4.20 44.96
C LEU A 452 -3.06 -4.28 45.76
N ALA A 453 -4.19 -3.99 45.11
CA ALA A 453 -5.53 -4.05 45.69
C ALA A 453 -6.56 -4.37 44.60
N ASP A 454 -7.54 -5.20 44.91
CA ASP A 454 -8.68 -5.53 44.03
C ASP A 454 -8.28 -5.97 42.59
N GLY A 455 -7.18 -6.73 42.46
CA GLY A 455 -6.66 -7.16 41.16
C GLY A 455 -6.04 -6.04 40.32
N ALA A 456 -5.61 -4.95 40.96
CA ALA A 456 -5.06 -3.77 40.33
C ALA A 456 -3.81 -3.26 41.06
N MET A 457 -2.91 -2.59 40.34
CA MET A 457 -1.78 -1.85 40.92
C MET A 457 -2.10 -0.37 41.04
N GLN A 458 -1.84 0.24 42.19
CA GLN A 458 -2.13 1.64 42.48
C GLN A 458 -0.85 2.40 42.82
N ILE A 459 -0.70 3.58 42.21
CA ILE A 459 0.37 4.52 42.53
C ILE A 459 0.22 4.96 44.00
N VAL A 460 1.26 4.74 44.80
CA VAL A 460 1.46 5.49 46.04
C VAL A 460 2.13 6.81 45.66
N PRO A 461 1.50 7.99 45.84
CA PRO A 461 2.04 9.26 45.36
C PRO A 461 3.47 9.57 45.83
N GLY A 462 4.36 9.95 44.91
CA GLY A 462 5.76 10.26 45.22
C GLY A 462 6.61 9.03 45.53
N SER A 463 6.11 7.83 45.26
CA SER A 463 6.85 6.57 45.43
C SER A 463 7.83 6.29 44.28
N GLY A 464 7.60 6.91 43.11
CA GLY A 464 8.40 6.80 41.90
C GLY A 464 7.66 6.07 40.77
N SER A 465 8.04 6.37 39.52
CA SER A 465 7.50 5.70 38.34
C SER A 465 8.00 4.25 38.25
N ILE A 466 7.24 3.39 37.55
CA ILE A 466 7.67 2.02 37.24
C ILE A 466 7.90 1.85 35.74
N VAL A 467 8.78 0.91 35.39
CA VAL A 467 9.07 0.51 34.01
C VAL A 467 8.90 -0.99 33.85
N THR A 468 8.56 -1.41 32.64
CA THR A 468 8.71 -2.81 32.23
C THR A 468 10.19 -3.22 32.29
N LYS A 469 10.46 -4.50 32.56
CA LYS A 469 11.83 -5.03 32.60
C LYS A 469 12.47 -5.07 31.21
N GLU A 470 11.72 -5.59 30.24
CA GLU A 470 12.17 -5.71 28.85
C GLU A 470 11.89 -4.45 28.03
N PRO A 471 12.77 -4.07 27.09
CA PRO A 471 12.50 -3.01 26.13
C PRO A 471 11.49 -3.45 25.08
N VAL A 472 10.76 -2.49 24.48
CA VAL A 472 9.72 -2.77 23.47
C VAL A 472 10.07 -2.18 22.11
N ARG A 473 9.62 -2.83 21.03
CA ARG A 473 9.76 -2.40 19.63
C ARG A 473 8.40 -1.99 19.06
N ASP A 474 8.02 -2.49 17.88
CA ASP A 474 6.66 -2.40 17.36
C ASP A 474 5.72 -3.32 18.15
N PHE A 475 4.57 -2.81 18.58
CA PHE A 475 3.62 -3.58 19.39
C PHE A 475 2.16 -3.15 19.22
N ALA A 476 1.27 -4.06 19.56
CA ALA A 476 -0.05 -3.73 20.05
C ALA A 476 -0.08 -3.88 21.59
N MET A 477 -0.81 -3.01 22.28
CA MET A 477 -0.89 -3.01 23.74
C MET A 477 -2.30 -2.68 24.18
N HIS A 478 -2.77 -3.35 25.23
CA HIS A 478 -3.95 -2.96 26.00
C HIS A 478 -3.52 -2.56 27.41
N ILE A 479 -4.19 -1.56 27.96
CA ILE A 479 -4.03 -1.13 29.35
C ILE A 479 -5.32 -0.53 29.87
N GLU A 480 -5.79 -1.02 31.02
CA GLU A 480 -6.85 -0.37 31.77
C GLU A 480 -6.29 0.53 32.87
N PHE A 481 -6.87 1.73 33.02
CA PHE A 481 -6.49 2.71 34.02
C PHE A 481 -7.73 3.36 34.66
N LYS A 482 -7.57 3.88 35.87
CA LYS A 482 -8.62 4.56 36.65
C LYS A 482 -8.01 5.76 37.36
N THR A 483 -8.51 6.95 37.07
CA THR A 483 -8.11 8.19 37.73
C THR A 483 -8.79 8.31 39.10
N PRO A 484 -8.12 8.87 40.13
CA PRO A 484 -8.72 9.07 41.44
C PRO A 484 -9.76 10.19 41.41
N GLN A 485 -10.84 10.06 42.19
CA GLN A 485 -11.72 11.19 42.47
C GLN A 485 -11.00 12.15 43.43
N LEU A 486 -10.73 13.36 42.94
CA LEU A 486 -10.08 14.43 43.70
C LEU A 486 -11.08 15.53 44.08
N PRO A 487 -10.73 16.43 45.02
CA PRO A 487 -11.52 17.62 45.33
C PRO A 487 -11.78 18.50 44.09
N PRO A 488 -12.95 19.15 43.95
CA PRO A 488 -13.31 19.91 42.74
C PRO A 488 -12.42 21.11 42.41
N ASP A 489 -11.67 21.63 43.38
CA ASP A 489 -10.71 22.72 43.23
C ASP A 489 -9.36 22.25 42.63
N VAL A 490 -9.07 20.95 42.63
CA VAL A 490 -7.90 20.39 41.94
C VAL A 490 -8.15 20.36 40.44
N THR A 491 -7.41 21.19 39.70
CA THR A 491 -7.62 21.42 38.27
C THR A 491 -6.33 21.30 37.45
N GLY A 492 -6.47 21.24 36.12
CA GLY A 492 -5.35 21.14 35.19
C GLY A 492 -4.48 19.90 35.42
N GLN A 493 -3.16 20.05 35.27
CA GLN A 493 -2.18 18.95 35.34
C GLN A 493 -1.99 18.36 36.76
N GLY A 494 -2.67 18.88 37.78
CA GLY A 494 -2.76 18.26 39.10
C GLY A 494 -3.90 17.25 39.23
N ARG A 495 -4.88 17.26 38.30
CA ARG A 495 -6.14 16.53 38.40
C ARG A 495 -6.00 15.09 37.90
N GLY A 496 -5.42 14.20 38.73
CA GLY A 496 -5.36 12.76 38.45
C GLY A 496 -4.34 12.38 37.37
N ASN A 497 -3.20 13.08 37.32
CA ASN A 497 -2.20 12.98 36.26
C ASN A 497 -1.32 11.72 36.34
N SER A 498 -1.08 11.10 35.20
CA SER A 498 -0.10 10.04 34.93
C SER A 498 0.14 9.97 33.41
N GLY A 499 0.83 8.95 32.92
CA GLY A 499 1.02 8.77 31.48
C GLY A 499 1.66 7.43 31.13
N VAL A 500 1.33 6.92 29.94
CA VAL A 500 1.99 5.76 29.34
C VAL A 500 3.11 6.26 28.44
N TYR A 501 4.34 6.12 28.91
CA TYR A 501 5.55 6.52 28.19
C TYR A 501 6.09 5.36 27.36
N ILE A 502 5.70 5.31 26.10
CA ILE A 502 6.18 4.34 25.13
C ILE A 502 7.66 4.57 24.86
N GLN A 503 8.47 3.50 25.00
CA GLN A 503 9.94 3.54 24.93
C GLN A 503 10.57 4.62 25.82
N ARG A 504 9.92 5.05 26.91
CA ARG A 504 10.32 6.23 27.71
C ARG A 504 10.46 7.54 26.90
N ARG A 505 9.89 7.60 25.69
CA ARG A 505 10.04 8.68 24.69
C ARG A 505 8.72 9.41 24.42
N TYR A 506 7.64 8.65 24.24
CA TYR A 506 6.37 9.15 23.73
C TYR A 506 5.27 8.91 24.78
N GLU A 507 4.75 9.99 25.33
CA GLU A 507 3.76 10.04 26.41
C GLU A 507 2.36 10.10 25.80
N LEU A 508 1.60 9.02 25.97
CA LEU A 508 0.15 9.02 25.86
C LEU A 508 -0.41 9.42 27.23
N GLN A 509 -1.01 10.60 27.29
CA GLN A 509 -1.36 11.29 28.53
C GLN A 509 -2.51 10.62 29.28
N ILE A 510 -2.40 10.44 30.60
CA ILE A 510 -3.51 10.06 31.49
C ILE A 510 -3.85 11.24 32.40
N LEU A 511 -5.12 11.66 32.40
CA LEU A 511 -5.60 12.76 33.24
C LEU A 511 -7.09 12.58 33.53
N ASP A 512 -7.60 13.15 34.62
CA ASP A 512 -9.04 13.37 34.76
C ASP A 512 -9.44 14.61 33.95
N SER A 513 -9.71 14.35 32.67
CA SER A 513 -10.26 15.31 31.72
C SER A 513 -11.78 15.12 31.53
N TYR A 514 -12.51 14.47 32.45
CA TYR A 514 -13.94 14.22 32.26
C TYR A 514 -14.72 15.53 32.10
N GLY A 515 -15.48 15.65 31.01
CA GLY A 515 -16.27 16.83 30.67
C GLY A 515 -15.48 18.05 30.17
N LEU A 516 -14.21 17.89 29.79
CA LEU A 516 -13.37 18.96 29.24
C LEU A 516 -13.23 18.88 27.72
N GLU A 517 -12.92 20.01 27.06
CA GLU A 517 -12.52 20.01 25.66
C GLU A 517 -11.17 19.29 25.46
N PRO A 518 -11.00 18.50 24.38
CA PRO A 518 -9.73 17.85 24.08
C PRO A 518 -8.63 18.88 23.75
N LYS A 519 -7.45 18.74 24.37
CA LYS A 519 -6.27 19.58 24.11
C LYS A 519 -5.01 18.72 24.09
N PHE A 520 -3.91 19.31 23.61
CA PHE A 520 -2.61 18.65 23.47
C PHE A 520 -1.97 18.18 24.79
N ASN A 521 -2.55 18.50 25.94
CA ASN A 521 -2.05 18.14 27.27
C ASN A 521 -3.12 17.49 28.18
N GLU A 522 -4.26 17.09 27.59
CA GLU A 522 -5.38 16.44 28.28
C GLU A 522 -5.34 14.92 28.03
N CYS A 523 -6.17 14.16 28.74
CA CYS A 523 -6.21 12.70 28.67
C CYS A 523 -6.36 12.18 27.23
N GLY A 524 -5.53 11.20 26.86
CA GLY A 524 -5.46 10.63 25.51
C GLY A 524 -4.64 11.45 24.50
N SER A 525 -4.04 12.60 24.87
CA SER A 525 -3.14 13.33 23.97
C SER A 525 -1.79 12.64 23.81
N ILE A 526 -1.19 12.77 22.62
CA ILE A 526 0.26 12.62 22.43
C ILE A 526 0.88 13.91 22.97
N TYR A 527 1.43 13.84 24.19
CA TYR A 527 1.57 14.99 25.07
C TYR A 527 2.39 16.15 24.46
N ARG A 528 1.81 17.35 24.47
CA ARG A 528 2.34 18.59 23.86
C ARG A 528 2.64 18.51 22.37
N PHE A 529 2.14 17.50 21.66
CA PHE A 529 2.21 17.38 20.22
C PHE A 529 0.82 17.40 19.55
N LYS A 530 -0.08 16.49 19.94
CA LYS A 530 -1.42 16.38 19.31
C LYS A 530 -2.51 16.13 20.35
N ALA A 531 -3.59 16.91 20.27
CA ALA A 531 -4.84 16.63 21.01
C ALA A 531 -5.51 15.34 20.49
N PRO A 532 -6.20 14.56 21.34
CA PRO A 532 -7.06 13.49 20.86
C PRO A 532 -8.17 14.07 19.98
N ASP A 533 -8.59 13.34 18.95
CA ASP A 533 -9.60 13.84 18.00
C ASP A 533 -11.00 14.02 18.62
N ARG A 534 -11.18 13.56 19.87
CA ARG A 534 -12.35 13.74 20.72
C ARG A 534 -12.00 13.37 22.16
N ASN A 535 -12.74 13.94 23.12
CA ASN A 535 -12.68 13.47 24.50
C ASN A 535 -13.76 12.39 24.72
N VAL A 536 -13.33 11.22 25.19
CA VAL A 536 -14.19 10.06 25.51
C VAL A 536 -13.92 9.55 26.94
N CYS A 537 -13.44 10.43 27.81
CA CYS A 537 -13.21 10.09 29.22
C CYS A 537 -14.51 9.68 29.91
N ARG A 538 -14.39 8.67 30.77
CA ARG A 538 -15.32 8.28 31.83
C ARG A 538 -15.04 9.09 33.10
N LYS A 539 -15.92 9.02 34.09
CA LYS A 539 -15.77 9.79 35.34
C LYS A 539 -14.61 9.28 36.19
N PRO A 540 -14.04 10.10 37.09
CA PRO A 540 -13.09 9.62 38.09
C PRO A 540 -13.66 8.44 38.87
N GLY A 541 -12.81 7.45 39.15
CA GLY A 541 -13.22 6.19 39.77
C GLY A 541 -13.81 5.14 38.81
N GLU A 542 -14.15 5.49 37.57
CA GLU A 542 -14.54 4.52 36.53
C GLU A 542 -13.29 4.01 35.79
N TRP A 543 -13.34 2.75 35.33
CA TRP A 543 -12.25 2.15 34.55
C TRP A 543 -12.29 2.64 33.10
N GLN A 544 -11.13 3.00 32.59
CA GLN A 544 -10.87 3.41 31.21
C GLN A 544 -9.89 2.43 30.55
N SER A 545 -9.89 2.35 29.22
CA SER A 545 -8.96 1.49 28.46
C SER A 545 -8.26 2.25 27.34
N TYR A 546 -6.99 1.93 27.09
CA TYR A 546 -6.34 2.22 25.81
C TYR A 546 -6.01 0.93 25.07
N ASP A 547 -6.35 0.88 23.79
CA ASP A 547 -5.80 -0.07 22.82
C ASP A 547 -4.88 0.69 21.87
N ILE A 548 -3.60 0.36 21.90
CA ILE A 548 -2.52 1.09 21.24
C ILE A 548 -1.90 0.19 20.17
N ARG A 549 -1.78 0.68 18.94
CA ARG A 549 -0.84 0.15 17.94
C ARG A 549 0.31 1.15 17.82
N PHE A 550 1.54 0.71 18.09
CA PHE A 550 2.73 1.54 18.02
C PHE A 550 3.77 0.94 17.06
N ARG A 551 4.33 1.81 16.22
CA ARG A 551 5.53 1.53 15.41
C ARG A 551 6.66 2.44 15.87
N GLU A 552 7.81 1.87 16.21
CA GLU A 552 8.97 2.67 16.61
C GLU A 552 9.50 3.53 15.44
N ALA A 553 10.24 4.59 15.78
CA ALA A 553 10.96 5.38 14.81
C ALA A 553 12.02 4.51 14.11
N ARG A 554 12.23 4.71 12.81
CA ARG A 554 13.20 3.93 12.03
C ARG A 554 14.52 4.69 11.90
N TYR A 555 15.61 3.94 11.96
CA TYR A 555 16.97 4.46 11.95
C TYR A 555 17.85 3.74 10.90
N ASP A 556 18.84 4.45 10.40
CA ASP A 556 19.96 3.95 9.60
C ASP A 556 21.25 4.36 10.31
N GLY A 557 21.85 3.43 11.05
CA GLY A 557 22.79 3.76 12.13
C GLY A 557 22.14 4.70 13.16
N ASP A 558 22.77 5.83 13.44
CA ASP A 558 22.22 6.88 14.33
C ASP A 558 21.27 7.86 13.61
N LYS A 559 21.16 7.79 12.28
CA LYS A 559 20.33 8.71 11.51
C LYS A 559 18.87 8.26 11.53
N LYS A 560 17.98 9.07 12.11
CA LYS A 560 16.53 8.86 11.98
C LYS A 560 16.12 8.98 10.50
N VAL A 561 15.36 7.99 10.02
CA VAL A 561 14.88 7.91 8.63
C VAL A 561 13.35 7.80 8.51
N ALA A 562 12.64 7.52 9.61
CA ALA A 562 11.20 7.71 9.68
C ALA A 562 10.72 7.91 11.13
N ASP A 563 9.62 8.64 11.30
CA ASP A 563 9.00 8.91 12.60
C ASP A 563 8.39 7.68 13.26
N ALA A 564 8.24 7.71 14.59
CA ALA A 564 7.38 6.75 15.28
C ALA A 564 5.92 6.97 14.84
N ARG A 565 5.09 5.94 14.82
CA ARG A 565 3.66 6.07 14.46
C ARG A 565 2.77 5.42 15.49
N ILE A 566 1.62 6.04 15.78
CA ILE A 566 0.69 5.55 16.79
C ILE A 566 -0.78 5.64 16.32
N THR A 567 -1.51 4.54 16.54
CA THR A 567 -2.98 4.50 16.53
C THR A 567 -3.45 4.20 17.94
N VAL A 568 -4.45 4.94 18.43
CA VAL A 568 -4.97 4.80 19.79
C VAL A 568 -6.50 4.79 19.77
N TYR A 569 -7.07 3.75 20.37
CA TYR A 569 -8.44 3.73 20.84
C TYR A 569 -8.48 4.04 22.33
N HIS A 570 -9.44 4.84 22.77
CA HIS A 570 -9.74 5.12 24.17
C HIS A 570 -11.17 4.72 24.46
N ASN A 571 -11.40 3.81 25.42
CA ASN A 571 -12.72 3.24 25.71
C ASN A 571 -13.40 2.65 24.46
N GLY A 572 -12.60 2.03 23.59
CA GLY A 572 -13.02 1.49 22.30
C GLY A 572 -13.28 2.52 21.19
N VAL A 573 -13.12 3.82 21.43
CA VAL A 573 -13.31 4.87 20.40
C VAL A 573 -11.97 5.35 19.87
N LEU A 574 -11.80 5.40 18.55
CA LEU A 574 -10.58 5.88 17.89
C LEU A 574 -10.34 7.38 18.19
N ILE A 575 -9.21 7.70 18.80
CA ILE A 575 -8.81 9.08 19.15
C ILE A 575 -7.52 9.55 18.46
N HIS A 576 -6.74 8.63 17.87
CA HIS A 576 -5.57 8.88 17.02
C HIS A 576 -5.50 7.78 15.94
N ASP A 577 -5.39 8.14 14.67
CA ASP A 577 -5.26 7.20 13.55
C ASP A 577 -3.91 7.40 12.83
N ASP A 578 -2.99 6.43 12.97
CA ASP A 578 -1.67 6.35 12.32
C ASP A 578 -0.82 7.64 12.41
N VAL A 579 -0.89 8.34 13.54
CA VAL A 579 -0.25 9.63 13.75
C VAL A 579 1.26 9.48 13.80
N ALA A 580 1.98 10.17 12.90
CA ALA A 580 3.44 10.26 12.95
C ALA A 580 3.90 11.20 14.07
N ILE A 581 4.87 10.77 14.87
CA ILE A 581 5.41 11.49 16.02
C ILE A 581 6.85 11.94 15.68
N PRO A 582 7.09 13.24 15.41
CA PRO A 582 8.35 13.73 14.86
C PRO A 582 9.50 13.76 15.88
N ASN A 583 9.19 13.78 17.17
CA ASN A 583 10.17 13.76 18.25
C ASN A 583 9.55 13.24 19.54
N LYS A 584 10.40 12.94 20.53
CA LYS A 584 9.99 12.61 21.89
C LYS A 584 9.11 13.71 22.51
N THR A 585 8.16 13.33 23.35
CA THR A 585 7.22 14.26 24.00
C THR A 585 7.63 14.57 25.45
N GLY A 586 7.09 15.66 26.01
CA GLY A 586 7.15 15.95 27.45
C GLY A 586 8.52 15.72 28.11
N ALA A 587 8.49 15.02 29.24
CA ALA A 587 9.68 14.61 30.01
C ALA A 587 10.40 13.37 29.44
N GLY A 588 10.03 12.91 28.23
CA GLY A 588 10.62 11.73 27.60
C GLY A 588 12.12 11.85 27.34
N ARG A 589 12.77 10.73 27.04
CA ARG A 589 14.19 10.66 26.65
C ARG A 589 14.38 11.07 25.19
N PRO A 590 15.51 11.71 24.81
CA PRO A 590 15.87 11.97 23.41
C PRO A 590 15.84 10.68 22.60
N GLU A 591 15.24 10.72 21.39
CA GLU A 591 15.11 9.54 20.52
C GLU A 591 16.47 8.91 20.15
N GLY A 592 16.45 7.65 19.71
CA GLY A 592 17.61 6.93 19.23
C GLY A 592 17.24 5.50 18.77
N PRO A 593 18.17 4.77 18.12
CA PRO A 593 17.92 3.46 17.51
C PRO A 593 17.66 2.34 18.51
N GLU A 594 18.13 2.49 19.76
CA GLU A 594 17.94 1.48 20.80
C GLU A 594 16.51 1.50 21.38
N PRO A 595 15.85 0.33 21.48
CA PRO A 595 14.53 0.21 22.08
C PRO A 595 14.63 0.40 23.59
N LEU A 596 13.55 0.88 24.20
CA LEU A 596 13.48 1.15 25.64
C LEU A 596 12.15 0.62 26.23
N PRO A 597 12.05 0.45 27.56
CA PRO A 597 10.82 -0.03 28.20
C PRO A 597 9.62 0.91 28.08
N ILE A 598 8.41 0.37 28.29
CA ILE A 598 7.24 1.16 28.69
C ILE A 598 7.46 1.67 30.12
N LEU A 599 7.13 2.95 30.37
CA LEU A 599 7.09 3.57 31.70
C LEU A 599 5.66 3.98 32.05
N LEU A 600 5.22 3.72 33.29
CA LEU A 600 4.00 4.28 33.87
C LEU A 600 4.37 5.35 34.91
N GLN A 601 3.89 6.56 34.68
CA GLN A 601 4.34 7.76 35.39
C GLN A 601 3.69 7.92 36.76
N ASP A 602 4.49 8.06 37.82
CA ASP A 602 4.05 8.66 39.09
C ASP A 602 4.18 10.19 38.99
N HIS A 603 3.05 10.87 38.92
CA HIS A 603 2.93 12.33 38.95
C HIS A 603 2.18 12.81 40.20
N GLY A 604 2.39 12.14 41.34
CA GLY A 604 1.82 12.52 42.63
C GLY A 604 0.32 12.24 42.79
N ASN A 605 -0.25 11.39 41.94
CA ASN A 605 -1.68 11.05 41.92
C ASN A 605 -1.87 9.53 42.03
N ALA A 606 -2.88 9.10 42.80
CA ALA A 606 -3.19 7.68 43.03
C ALA A 606 -3.96 7.04 41.84
N VAL A 607 -3.40 7.15 40.62
CA VAL A 607 -3.92 6.43 39.45
C VAL A 607 -3.76 4.93 39.67
N THR A 608 -4.72 4.15 39.19
CA THR A 608 -4.77 2.69 39.38
C THR A 608 -4.83 2.01 38.01
N PHE A 609 -4.11 0.89 37.83
CA PHE A 609 -4.00 0.16 36.57
C PHE A 609 -4.33 -1.32 36.73
N ARG A 610 -4.88 -1.94 35.68
CA ARG A 610 -5.08 -3.40 35.58
C ARG A 610 -5.02 -3.86 34.12
N ASN A 611 -5.13 -5.17 33.90
CA ASN A 611 -5.28 -5.79 32.57
C ASN A 611 -4.33 -5.17 31.53
N ILE A 612 -3.04 -5.45 31.69
CA ILE A 612 -2.00 -4.92 30.80
C ILE A 612 -1.37 -6.08 30.04
N TRP A 613 -1.43 -6.03 28.72
CA TRP A 613 -0.75 -6.97 27.85
C TRP A 613 -0.15 -6.26 26.65
N ILE A 614 0.89 -6.86 26.08
CA ILE A 614 1.59 -6.37 24.90
C ILE A 614 1.82 -7.53 23.93
N ALA A 615 1.33 -7.38 22.70
CA ALA A 615 1.59 -8.31 21.61
C ALA A 615 2.63 -7.70 20.67
N PRO A 616 3.72 -8.40 20.33
CA PRO A 616 4.60 -7.92 19.27
C PRO A 616 3.79 -7.85 17.98
N LEU A 617 3.97 -6.76 17.24
CA LEU A 617 3.57 -6.75 15.84
C LEU A 617 4.64 -7.50 15.06
N ASP A 618 4.23 -8.20 14.00
CA ASP A 618 5.21 -8.63 13.00
C ASP A 618 5.94 -7.38 12.51
N ALA A 619 7.26 -7.35 12.72
CA ALA A 619 8.11 -6.26 12.25
C ALA A 619 7.90 -6.07 10.74
N ASP A 620 8.03 -4.81 10.28
CA ASP A 620 7.87 -4.32 8.89
C ASP A 620 7.68 -5.38 7.80
N ILE A 621 6.71 -5.15 6.90
CA ILE A 621 6.40 -6.02 5.73
C ILE A 621 7.68 -6.64 5.16
N MET A 622 8.74 -5.84 4.95
CA MET A 622 10.10 -6.35 4.76
C MET A 622 10.97 -6.38 6.04
N SER A 623 11.55 -7.54 6.34
CA SER A 623 12.52 -7.73 7.44
C SER A 623 13.72 -8.61 7.04
N PHE A 624 14.74 -8.70 7.90
CA PHE A 624 15.95 -9.51 7.67
C PHE A 624 16.07 -10.67 8.67
N ARG A 625 16.59 -11.82 8.22
CA ARG A 625 17.04 -12.91 9.09
C ARG A 625 18.45 -13.36 8.71
N ASP A 626 19.39 -13.20 9.63
CA ASP A 626 20.76 -13.69 9.48
C ASP A 626 20.84 -15.18 9.88
N ASN A 627 21.36 -16.03 8.99
CA ASN A 627 21.47 -17.46 9.19
C ASN A 627 22.87 -17.84 9.70
N GLY A 628 23.33 -17.19 10.77
CA GLY A 628 24.62 -17.46 11.42
C GLY A 628 25.82 -17.10 10.54
N GLY A 629 25.75 -15.99 9.81
CA GLY A 629 26.79 -15.53 8.88
C GLY A 629 26.89 -16.32 7.57
N ARG A 630 26.15 -17.43 7.41
CA ARG A 630 26.19 -18.23 6.17
C ARG A 630 25.41 -17.62 5.02
N SER A 631 24.25 -17.03 5.35
CA SER A 631 23.37 -16.33 4.42
C SER A 631 22.50 -15.32 5.15
N LEU A 632 21.95 -14.37 4.40
CA LEU A 632 21.00 -13.37 4.88
C LEU A 632 19.69 -13.50 4.09
N ASP A 633 18.60 -13.80 4.79
CA ASP A 633 17.27 -13.80 4.21
C ASP A 633 16.67 -12.39 4.25
N VAL A 634 16.01 -12.01 3.16
CA VAL A 634 15.00 -10.95 3.15
C VAL A 634 13.65 -11.63 3.25
N LEU A 635 12.89 -11.29 4.28
CA LEU A 635 11.55 -11.82 4.54
C LEU A 635 10.50 -10.79 4.14
N CYS A 636 9.40 -11.24 3.53
CA CYS A 636 8.17 -10.49 3.35
C CYS A 636 7.05 -11.11 4.20
N ASP A 637 6.46 -10.38 5.14
CA ASP A 637 5.46 -10.89 6.10
C ASP A 637 5.91 -12.21 6.78
N GLY A 638 7.18 -12.24 7.24
CA GLY A 638 7.82 -13.42 7.83
C GLY A 638 8.23 -14.54 6.85
N THR A 639 7.75 -14.51 5.60
CA THR A 639 8.06 -15.53 4.57
C THR A 639 9.29 -15.15 3.74
N PRO A 640 10.18 -16.08 3.34
CA PRO A 640 11.34 -15.74 2.52
C PRO A 640 10.94 -15.13 1.16
N LEU A 641 11.53 -13.98 0.83
CA LEU A 641 11.48 -13.35 -0.50
C LEU A 641 12.79 -13.60 -1.26
N LEU A 642 13.92 -13.37 -0.58
CA LEU A 642 15.27 -13.55 -1.11
C LEU A 642 16.18 -14.21 -0.06
N ARG A 643 17.23 -14.89 -0.51
CA ARG A 643 18.38 -15.31 0.34
C ARG A 643 19.69 -14.94 -0.34
N TYR A 644 20.49 -14.10 0.28
CA TYR A 644 21.84 -13.77 -0.17
C TYR A 644 22.83 -14.74 0.48
N MET A 645 23.58 -15.50 -0.31
CA MET A 645 24.61 -16.42 0.19
C MET A 645 25.90 -15.64 0.51
N ILE A 646 26.40 -15.78 1.74
CA ILE A 646 27.51 -14.99 2.30
C ILE A 646 28.79 -15.82 2.44
N GLU A 647 28.65 -17.05 2.94
CA GLU A 647 29.76 -17.89 3.41
C GLU A 647 30.86 -18.07 2.35
N PHE A 648 32.11 -18.08 2.80
CA PHE A 648 33.25 -18.60 2.05
C PHE A 648 34.05 -19.54 2.96
N ASP A 649 33.94 -20.84 2.71
CA ASP A 649 34.49 -21.92 3.52
C ASP A 649 35.37 -22.83 2.63
N PRO A 650 36.68 -22.54 2.52
CA PRO A 650 37.60 -23.34 1.73
C PRO A 650 38.12 -24.59 2.47
N SER A 651 37.58 -24.95 3.65
CA SER A 651 38.12 -26.01 4.52
C SER A 651 38.16 -27.40 3.89
N THR A 652 37.24 -27.68 2.96
CA THR A 652 37.19 -28.93 2.18
C THR A 652 36.80 -28.64 0.73
N PRO A 653 37.08 -29.53 -0.23
CA PRO A 653 36.66 -29.35 -1.62
C PRO A 653 35.15 -29.16 -1.79
N GLN A 654 34.32 -29.90 -1.03
CA GLN A 654 32.86 -29.79 -1.07
C GLN A 654 32.38 -28.46 -0.49
N ARG A 655 32.89 -28.04 0.66
CA ARG A 655 32.52 -26.75 1.26
C ARG A 655 32.98 -25.58 0.40
N ARG A 656 34.19 -25.67 -0.19
CA ARG A 656 34.67 -24.69 -1.17
C ARG A 656 33.76 -24.64 -2.39
N PHE A 657 33.35 -25.80 -2.90
CA PHE A 657 32.40 -25.89 -4.01
C PHE A 657 31.08 -25.19 -3.68
N GLU A 658 30.51 -25.42 -2.50
CA GLU A 658 29.26 -24.77 -2.06
C GLU A 658 29.41 -23.24 -1.93
N THR A 659 30.56 -22.77 -1.48
CA THR A 659 30.74 -21.40 -0.96
C THR A 659 31.65 -20.47 -1.78
N TYR A 660 32.23 -20.92 -2.91
CA TYR A 660 33.20 -20.11 -3.68
C TYR A 660 32.68 -18.78 -4.28
N LYS A 661 31.36 -18.52 -4.21
CA LYS A 661 30.73 -17.28 -4.70
C LYS A 661 29.48 -16.89 -3.92
N PRO A 662 29.26 -15.59 -3.65
CA PRO A 662 27.97 -15.10 -3.21
C PRO A 662 27.00 -14.98 -4.39
N PHE A 663 25.78 -15.45 -4.20
CA PHE A 663 24.69 -15.36 -5.18
C PHE A 663 23.36 -15.18 -4.44
N LEU A 664 22.33 -14.78 -5.18
CA LEU A 664 20.99 -14.53 -4.65
C LEU A 664 20.03 -15.65 -5.05
N HIS A 665 19.33 -16.20 -4.06
CA HIS A 665 18.13 -17.01 -4.24
C HIS A 665 16.88 -16.14 -4.21
N VAL A 666 15.87 -16.54 -4.98
CA VAL A 666 14.52 -15.96 -5.00
C VAL A 666 13.49 -17.01 -4.61
N TYR A 667 12.45 -16.58 -3.90
CA TYR A 667 11.35 -17.39 -3.38
C TYR A 667 10.00 -16.76 -3.77
N ASP A 668 8.93 -17.55 -3.76
CA ASP A 668 7.54 -17.07 -3.88
C ASP A 668 6.81 -16.89 -2.53
N GLY A 669 7.58 -16.96 -1.43
CA GLY A 669 7.09 -17.07 -0.05
C GLY A 669 7.28 -18.48 0.54
N SER A 670 7.14 -19.53 -0.27
CA SER A 670 7.27 -20.93 0.19
C SER A 670 8.22 -21.77 -0.66
N GLN A 671 8.16 -21.64 -1.99
CA GLN A 671 8.98 -22.36 -2.94
C GLN A 671 10.19 -21.53 -3.33
N ARG A 672 11.39 -22.13 -3.26
CA ARG A 672 12.62 -21.55 -3.82
C ARG A 672 12.60 -21.70 -5.34
N LEU A 673 12.68 -20.60 -6.07
CA LEU A 673 12.55 -20.56 -7.54
C LEU A 673 13.88 -20.79 -8.29
N THR A 674 15.00 -20.84 -7.57
CA THR A 674 16.36 -20.73 -8.13
C THR A 674 17.26 -21.88 -7.67
N SER A 675 18.22 -22.31 -8.51
CA SER A 675 19.16 -23.40 -8.18
C SER A 675 20.39 -22.91 -7.42
N GLY A 676 21.02 -23.80 -6.62
CA GLY A 676 22.23 -23.53 -5.85
C GLY A 676 22.21 -24.17 -4.45
N PRO A 677 23.34 -24.16 -3.72
CA PRO A 677 23.37 -24.46 -2.28
C PRO A 677 22.47 -23.50 -1.48
N ASP A 678 21.66 -24.02 -0.57
CA ASP A 678 20.79 -23.20 0.31
C ASP A 678 21.45 -22.81 1.65
N GLY A 679 22.64 -23.35 1.95
CA GLY A 679 23.37 -23.19 3.22
C GLY A 679 22.90 -24.12 4.35
N GLN A 680 22.01 -25.08 4.05
CA GLN A 680 21.34 -25.97 5.02
C GLN A 680 21.45 -27.44 4.60
N SER A 681 21.26 -27.71 3.30
CA SER A 681 21.29 -29.03 2.66
C SER A 681 22.61 -29.23 1.92
N GLU A 682 23.13 -30.47 1.90
CA GLU A 682 24.31 -30.84 1.13
C GLU A 682 24.06 -30.67 -0.38
N TYR A 683 24.93 -29.92 -1.08
CA TYR A 683 24.76 -29.65 -2.52
C TYR A 683 25.77 -30.43 -3.35
N VAL A 684 25.45 -31.71 -3.60
CA VAL A 684 26.28 -32.67 -4.32
C VAL A 684 26.22 -32.45 -5.84
N ALA A 685 27.38 -32.25 -6.48
CA ALA A 685 27.48 -31.85 -7.88
C ALA A 685 26.86 -32.88 -8.86
N GLU A 686 27.04 -34.17 -8.58
CA GLU A 686 26.58 -35.30 -9.39
C GLU A 686 25.05 -35.43 -9.46
N LYS A 687 24.32 -34.79 -8.53
CA LYS A 687 22.85 -34.86 -8.45
C LYS A 687 22.16 -33.69 -9.15
N ILE A 688 22.91 -32.72 -9.70
CA ILE A 688 22.38 -31.42 -10.11
C ILE A 688 22.81 -31.06 -11.53
N LEU A 689 21.85 -30.58 -12.34
CA LEU A 689 22.08 -30.25 -13.74
C LEU A 689 22.79 -28.89 -13.88
N TYR A 690 24.08 -28.93 -14.23
CA TYR A 690 25.02 -27.79 -14.32
C TYR A 690 25.14 -27.01 -12.99
N PRO A 691 25.80 -27.60 -11.96
CA PRO A 691 25.73 -27.12 -10.58
C PRO A 691 26.61 -25.87 -10.29
N HIS A 692 27.39 -25.44 -11.27
CA HIS A 692 28.08 -24.16 -11.28
C HIS A 692 27.16 -22.99 -11.66
N HIS A 693 26.03 -23.25 -12.32
CA HIS A 693 24.97 -22.28 -12.54
C HIS A 693 24.12 -22.16 -11.27
N ARG A 694 24.14 -20.98 -10.63
CA ARG A 694 23.46 -20.69 -9.36
C ARG A 694 22.64 -19.42 -9.46
N GLY A 695 21.58 -19.32 -8.65
CA GLY A 695 20.47 -18.35 -8.69
C GLY A 695 20.69 -17.10 -9.53
N ILE A 696 20.96 -15.96 -8.88
CA ILE A 696 21.38 -14.73 -9.55
C ILE A 696 22.80 -14.36 -9.08
N PHE A 697 23.75 -14.34 -10.01
CA PHE A 697 25.12 -13.85 -9.80
C PHE A 697 25.70 -13.32 -11.11
N ILE A 698 26.89 -12.72 -11.01
CA ILE A 698 27.65 -12.14 -12.12
C ILE A 698 29.09 -12.67 -12.13
N GLY A 699 29.66 -13.01 -13.29
CA GLY A 699 31.00 -13.57 -13.42
C GLY A 699 31.43 -13.78 -14.88
N TRP A 700 32.71 -14.12 -15.10
CA TRP A 700 33.28 -14.39 -16.44
C TRP A 700 34.28 -15.55 -16.35
N ASN A 701 34.28 -16.45 -17.35
CA ASN A 701 35.17 -17.62 -17.38
C ASN A 701 36.52 -17.41 -18.09
N LYS A 702 36.71 -16.32 -18.85
CA LYS A 702 37.98 -16.01 -19.55
C LYS A 702 38.55 -14.66 -19.15
N LEU A 703 38.37 -14.25 -17.89
CA LEU A 703 38.82 -12.95 -17.40
C LEU A 703 40.35 -12.80 -17.54
N GLY A 704 40.78 -11.86 -18.37
CA GLY A 704 42.19 -11.57 -18.64
C GLY A 704 42.79 -10.59 -17.63
N PHE A 705 44.00 -10.87 -17.16
CA PHE A 705 44.78 -9.97 -16.31
C PHE A 705 46.27 -10.31 -16.45
N GLU A 706 47.12 -9.31 -16.73
CA GLU A 706 48.59 -9.47 -16.91
C GLU A 706 48.97 -10.65 -17.85
N GLY A 707 48.24 -10.81 -18.96
CA GLY A 707 48.46 -11.88 -19.94
C GLY A 707 48.03 -13.29 -19.48
N LYS A 708 47.46 -13.43 -18.28
CA LYS A 708 46.88 -14.67 -17.76
C LYS A 708 45.35 -14.64 -17.89
N ARG A 709 44.72 -15.82 -17.86
CA ARG A 709 43.26 -15.98 -17.84
C ARG A 709 42.81 -16.61 -16.52
N TYR A 710 41.68 -16.13 -16.00
CA TYR A 710 41.07 -16.55 -14.75
C TYR A 710 39.59 -16.91 -14.96
N ASP A 711 39.17 -18.03 -14.38
CA ASP A 711 37.79 -18.52 -14.50
C ASP A 711 36.99 -18.23 -13.22
N LEU A 712 36.41 -17.02 -13.15
CA LEU A 712 35.49 -16.62 -12.10
C LEU A 712 34.04 -17.01 -12.42
N TRP A 713 33.83 -18.03 -13.26
CA TRP A 713 32.54 -18.70 -13.42
C TRP A 713 32.54 -20.10 -12.77
N HIS A 714 33.52 -20.95 -13.10
CA HIS A 714 33.68 -22.28 -12.52
C HIS A 714 34.54 -22.29 -11.25
N MET A 715 35.37 -21.27 -11.05
CA MET A 715 36.13 -21.02 -9.81
C MET A 715 37.04 -22.19 -9.37
N PRO A 716 37.88 -22.76 -10.27
CA PRO A 716 38.72 -23.90 -9.94
C PRO A 716 39.74 -23.59 -8.82
N ASN A 717 40.43 -22.44 -8.91
CA ASN A 717 41.44 -21.97 -7.96
C ASN A 717 41.30 -20.47 -7.62
N VAL A 718 40.20 -19.84 -8.04
CA VAL A 718 39.82 -18.45 -7.76
C VAL A 718 38.46 -18.42 -7.07
N ALA A 719 38.05 -17.30 -6.49
CA ALA A 719 36.77 -17.17 -5.77
C ALA A 719 36.20 -15.74 -5.85
N GLN A 720 34.88 -15.62 -5.71
CA GLN A 720 34.25 -14.35 -5.30
C GLN A 720 33.92 -14.47 -3.81
N VAL A 721 34.37 -13.52 -2.99
CA VAL A 721 34.24 -13.60 -1.53
C VAL A 721 33.54 -12.36 -1.01
N HIS A 722 32.34 -12.53 -0.42
CA HIS A 722 31.67 -11.47 0.31
C HIS A 722 32.55 -11.00 1.48
N GLN A 723 32.78 -9.70 1.58
CA GLN A 723 33.58 -9.10 2.65
C GLN A 723 32.72 -8.52 3.77
N ARG A 724 31.69 -7.76 3.39
CA ARG A 724 30.76 -7.06 4.28
C ARG A 724 29.55 -6.55 3.50
N PHE A 725 28.52 -6.16 4.23
CA PHE A 725 27.53 -5.20 3.74
C PHE A 725 27.96 -3.78 4.10
N GLU A 726 27.84 -2.85 3.15
CA GLU A 726 27.92 -1.40 3.38
C GLU A 726 26.53 -0.78 3.63
N GLU A 727 25.45 -1.44 3.21
CA GLU A 727 24.05 -1.09 3.53
C GLU A 727 23.23 -2.36 3.77
N LYS A 728 22.38 -2.35 4.81
CA LYS A 728 21.28 -3.30 5.03
C LYS A 728 20.07 -2.56 5.60
N ARG A 729 19.05 -2.30 4.79
CA ARG A 729 17.94 -1.42 5.18
C ARG A 729 16.59 -1.84 4.60
N THR A 730 15.51 -1.62 5.35
CA THR A 730 14.13 -1.79 4.90
C THR A 730 13.33 -0.49 5.05
N GLU A 731 12.38 -0.27 4.15
CA GLU A 731 11.45 0.87 4.07
C GLU A 731 10.10 0.37 3.53
N GLY A 732 9.16 0.01 4.39
CA GLY A 732 7.84 -0.47 3.95
C GLY A 732 7.93 -1.76 3.13
N ASP A 733 7.54 -1.72 1.84
CA ASP A 733 7.65 -2.82 0.87
C ASP A 733 9.05 -2.96 0.24
N VAL A 734 9.98 -2.03 0.51
CA VAL A 734 11.29 -1.98 -0.15
C VAL A 734 12.43 -2.39 0.78
N THR A 735 13.32 -3.24 0.28
CA THR A 735 14.61 -3.61 0.90
C THR A 735 15.78 -3.11 0.07
N ARG A 736 16.85 -2.63 0.72
CA ARG A 736 18.15 -2.33 0.09
C ARG A 736 19.29 -3.07 0.78
N LEU A 737 20.19 -3.59 -0.04
CA LEU A 737 21.42 -4.24 0.36
C LEU A 737 22.56 -3.70 -0.52
N VAL A 738 23.68 -3.34 0.07
CA VAL A 738 24.93 -3.08 -0.65
C VAL A 738 25.99 -4.00 -0.10
N SER A 739 26.46 -4.94 -0.91
CA SER A 739 27.48 -5.92 -0.55
C SER A 739 28.81 -5.62 -1.25
N VAL A 740 29.91 -5.67 -0.51
CA VAL A 740 31.26 -5.66 -1.06
C VAL A 740 31.71 -7.09 -1.29
N VAL A 741 32.12 -7.40 -2.52
CA VAL A 741 32.59 -8.73 -2.94
C VAL A 741 33.95 -8.58 -3.59
N HIS A 742 34.95 -9.31 -3.09
CA HIS A 742 36.28 -9.36 -3.71
C HIS A 742 36.35 -10.52 -4.72
N TRP A 743 36.92 -10.26 -5.89
CA TRP A 743 37.08 -11.23 -6.97
C TRP A 743 38.54 -11.67 -6.99
N ASN A 744 38.87 -12.69 -6.21
CA ASN A 744 40.24 -13.04 -5.83
C ASN A 744 40.95 -13.90 -6.87
N ALA A 745 42.20 -13.56 -7.14
CA ALA A 745 43.13 -14.46 -7.84
C ALA A 745 43.60 -15.60 -6.89
N PRO A 746 44.37 -16.59 -7.37
CA PRO A 746 44.81 -17.75 -6.57
C PRO A 746 45.77 -17.39 -5.42
N ASP A 747 46.33 -16.18 -5.42
CA ASP A 747 47.13 -15.62 -4.32
C ASP A 747 46.26 -15.06 -3.16
N GLY A 748 44.93 -15.00 -3.35
CA GLY A 748 43.97 -14.45 -2.39
C GLY A 748 43.67 -12.96 -2.59
N GLU A 749 44.41 -12.27 -3.45
CA GLU A 749 44.27 -10.82 -3.67
C GLU A 749 43.22 -10.50 -4.73
N PRO A 750 42.42 -9.42 -4.57
CA PRO A 750 41.38 -9.05 -5.53
C PRO A 750 41.95 -8.57 -6.87
N LEU A 751 41.43 -9.11 -7.96
CA LEU A 751 41.55 -8.54 -9.31
C LEU A 751 40.53 -7.40 -9.49
N LEU A 752 39.28 -7.68 -9.09
CA LEU A 752 38.19 -6.72 -9.04
C LEU A 752 37.65 -6.62 -7.60
N VAL A 753 37.20 -5.42 -7.23
CA VAL A 753 36.31 -5.20 -6.08
C VAL A 753 34.95 -4.82 -6.64
N GLU A 754 33.93 -5.60 -6.29
CA GLU A 754 32.54 -5.36 -6.66
C GLU A 754 31.80 -4.69 -5.49
N ARG A 755 31.10 -3.57 -5.78
CA ARG A 755 29.97 -3.11 -4.98
C ARG A 755 28.67 -3.56 -5.63
N ARG A 756 27.98 -4.48 -4.96
CA ARG A 756 26.74 -5.11 -5.41
C ARG A 756 25.55 -4.49 -4.69
N HIS A 757 24.86 -3.58 -5.37
CA HIS A 757 23.62 -2.97 -4.90
C HIS A 757 22.43 -3.83 -5.33
N ILE A 758 21.57 -4.15 -4.38
CA ILE A 758 20.33 -4.89 -4.59
C ILE A 758 19.20 -4.08 -3.96
N THR A 759 18.20 -3.71 -4.75
CA THR A 759 16.92 -3.18 -4.23
C THR A 759 15.81 -4.16 -4.59
N ALA A 760 15.04 -4.59 -3.60
CA ALA A 760 13.98 -5.58 -3.76
C ALA A 760 12.65 -5.02 -3.23
N ARG A 761 11.55 -5.31 -3.92
CA ARG A 761 10.19 -5.07 -3.44
C ARG A 761 9.22 -6.16 -3.89
N ARG A 762 8.18 -6.38 -3.09
CA ARG A 762 7.01 -7.18 -3.46
C ARG A 762 5.92 -6.25 -3.97
N LEU A 763 5.26 -6.59 -5.06
CA LEU A 763 4.13 -5.80 -5.58
C LEU A 763 2.82 -6.29 -4.95
N ASP A 764 1.88 -5.37 -4.71
CA ASP A 764 0.72 -5.57 -3.84
C ASP A 764 -0.24 -6.71 -4.24
N ASP A 765 -0.18 -7.19 -5.49
CA ASP A 765 -1.16 -8.11 -6.07
C ASP A 765 -0.54 -9.33 -6.78
N SER A 766 0.62 -9.82 -6.30
CA SER A 766 1.18 -11.11 -6.78
C SER A 766 2.38 -11.59 -5.96
N THR A 767 2.84 -12.81 -6.23
CA THR A 767 4.19 -13.27 -5.83
C THR A 767 5.29 -12.59 -6.67
N VAL A 768 5.10 -11.33 -7.08
CA VAL A 768 6.05 -10.64 -7.95
C VAL A 768 7.15 -9.99 -7.15
N VAL A 769 8.38 -10.39 -7.47
CA VAL A 769 9.61 -9.75 -6.96
C VAL A 769 10.12 -8.82 -8.04
N LEU A 770 10.16 -7.51 -7.74
CA LEU A 770 10.91 -6.54 -8.53
C LEU A 770 12.28 -6.35 -7.88
N LEU A 771 13.33 -6.66 -8.63
CA LEU A 771 14.70 -6.72 -8.15
C LEU A 771 15.61 -5.87 -9.05
N ASP A 772 16.01 -4.70 -8.57
CA ASP A 772 17.07 -3.90 -9.18
C ASP A 772 18.43 -4.41 -8.72
N TRP A 773 19.30 -4.74 -9.67
CA TRP A 773 20.66 -5.22 -9.45
C TRP A 773 21.64 -4.25 -10.12
N ARG A 774 22.54 -3.66 -9.33
CA ARG A 774 23.69 -2.90 -9.86
C ARG A 774 24.99 -3.49 -9.32
N SER A 775 25.96 -3.68 -10.20
CA SER A 775 27.30 -4.17 -9.87
C SER A 775 28.31 -3.16 -10.37
N ASP A 776 29.02 -2.51 -9.45
CA ASP A 776 30.12 -1.60 -9.74
C ASP A 776 31.43 -2.36 -9.60
N LEU A 777 32.05 -2.72 -10.72
CA LEU A 777 33.26 -3.53 -10.80
C LEU A 777 34.50 -2.63 -10.93
N THR A 778 35.32 -2.51 -9.88
CA THR A 778 36.54 -1.70 -9.86
C THR A 778 37.79 -2.57 -10.04
N ALA A 779 38.63 -2.26 -11.03
CA ALA A 779 39.91 -2.95 -11.27
C ALA A 779 41.00 -2.42 -10.34
N VAL A 780 41.29 -3.14 -9.26
CA VAL A 780 42.14 -2.61 -8.18
C VAL A 780 43.64 -2.91 -8.37
N ARG A 781 43.98 -3.99 -9.08
CA ARG A 781 45.38 -4.47 -9.18
C ARG A 781 46.10 -4.00 -10.45
N GLY A 782 45.38 -3.93 -11.56
CA GLY A 782 45.86 -3.73 -12.93
C GLY A 782 44.69 -3.85 -13.90
N ASP A 783 44.94 -3.73 -15.21
CA ASP A 783 43.87 -3.80 -16.21
C ASP A 783 43.25 -5.20 -16.26
N VAL A 784 41.92 -5.24 -16.33
CA VAL A 784 41.12 -6.48 -16.34
C VAL A 784 40.28 -6.55 -17.62
N GLU A 785 40.50 -7.57 -18.42
CA GLU A 785 39.70 -7.89 -19.61
C GLU A 785 38.56 -8.84 -19.22
N LEU A 786 37.31 -8.38 -19.30
CA LEU A 786 36.15 -9.25 -19.20
C LEU A 786 35.93 -9.94 -20.55
N ASP A 787 36.12 -11.26 -20.63
CA ASP A 787 35.83 -12.12 -21.78
C ASP A 787 35.23 -13.47 -21.31
N GLY A 788 34.50 -14.15 -22.20
CA GLY A 788 33.90 -15.44 -21.89
C GLY A 788 33.12 -16.06 -23.05
N ASP A 789 32.02 -16.73 -22.75
CA ASP A 789 31.09 -17.32 -23.72
C ASP A 789 29.63 -17.17 -23.23
N PRO A 790 28.61 -17.38 -24.10
CA PRO A 790 27.22 -17.10 -23.75
C PRO A 790 26.73 -17.82 -22.50
N GLU A 791 27.18 -19.05 -22.25
CA GLU A 791 26.81 -19.86 -21.11
C GLU A 791 27.56 -19.49 -19.82
N HIS A 792 28.79 -18.97 -19.91
CA HIS A 792 29.70 -18.81 -18.76
C HIS A 792 30.24 -17.38 -18.55
N ALA A 793 29.47 -16.37 -18.95
CA ALA A 793 29.79 -14.97 -18.72
C ALA A 793 28.56 -14.11 -18.36
N GLY A 794 28.84 -12.90 -17.84
CA GLY A 794 27.86 -11.86 -17.55
C GLY A 794 27.07 -12.09 -16.27
N VAL A 795 25.87 -11.50 -16.20
CA VAL A 795 24.91 -11.72 -15.12
C VAL A 795 23.87 -12.74 -15.56
N GLN A 796 23.49 -13.68 -14.68
CA GLN A 796 22.50 -14.70 -15.00
C GLN A 796 21.35 -14.81 -13.99
N TYR A 797 20.28 -15.46 -14.43
CA TYR A 797 19.29 -16.15 -13.62
C TYR A 797 19.33 -17.66 -13.95
N ARG A 798 19.33 -18.51 -12.92
CA ARG A 798 19.17 -19.97 -13.02
C ARG A 798 17.96 -20.41 -12.21
N ALA A 799 16.91 -20.82 -12.92
CA ALA A 799 15.73 -21.47 -12.35
C ALA A 799 16.12 -22.72 -11.54
N HIS A 800 15.24 -23.18 -10.65
CA HIS A 800 15.44 -24.35 -9.81
C HIS A 800 15.80 -25.61 -10.64
N ASN A 801 16.54 -26.54 -10.02
CA ASN A 801 17.02 -27.75 -10.70
C ASN A 801 15.88 -28.57 -11.31
N ASP A 802 14.72 -28.60 -10.66
CA ASP A 802 13.56 -29.40 -11.03
C ASP A 802 12.91 -28.94 -12.34
N VAL A 803 13.20 -27.71 -12.81
CA VAL A 803 12.83 -27.29 -14.19
C VAL A 803 13.59 -28.15 -15.22
N GLY A 804 14.89 -28.35 -14.98
CA GLY A 804 15.74 -29.17 -15.83
C GLY A 804 15.45 -30.67 -15.72
N ALA A 805 15.05 -31.15 -14.53
CA ALA A 805 14.76 -32.56 -14.27
C ALA A 805 13.28 -32.96 -14.49
N GLY A 806 12.36 -31.99 -14.53
CA GLY A 806 10.91 -32.21 -14.66
C GLY A 806 10.41 -32.50 -16.08
N PRO A 807 9.09 -32.60 -16.29
CA PRO A 807 8.48 -32.94 -17.57
C PRO A 807 8.56 -31.80 -18.60
N ASP A 808 8.26 -32.12 -19.86
CA ASP A 808 8.44 -31.20 -21.00
C ASP A 808 7.55 -29.95 -20.91
N GLU A 809 6.31 -30.06 -20.41
CA GLU A 809 5.43 -28.91 -20.20
C GLU A 809 5.95 -27.91 -19.13
N GLY A 810 6.87 -28.36 -18.27
CA GLY A 810 7.53 -27.54 -17.26
C GLY A 810 8.81 -26.85 -17.74
N LYS A 811 9.32 -27.17 -18.93
CA LYS A 811 10.59 -26.64 -19.44
C LYS A 811 10.54 -25.14 -19.69
N ALA A 812 11.74 -24.55 -19.69
CA ALA A 812 11.98 -23.16 -20.00
C ALA A 812 11.60 -22.80 -21.44
N GLN A 813 10.76 -21.78 -21.56
CA GLN A 813 10.38 -21.11 -22.80
C GLN A 813 10.83 -19.65 -22.73
N TYR A 814 11.13 -19.03 -23.87
CA TYR A 814 11.68 -17.67 -23.93
C TYR A 814 10.85 -16.77 -24.84
N LEU A 815 10.56 -15.57 -24.35
CA LEU A 815 9.92 -14.49 -25.08
C LEU A 815 10.88 -13.30 -25.18
N PHE A 816 11.05 -12.78 -26.39
CA PHE A 816 11.96 -11.69 -26.70
C PHE A 816 11.21 -10.36 -26.94
N HIS A 817 11.94 -9.26 -27.02
CA HIS A 817 11.36 -7.93 -27.27
C HIS A 817 10.65 -7.78 -28.63
N ARG A 818 10.92 -8.64 -29.60
CA ARG A 818 10.25 -8.73 -30.92
C ARG A 818 10.31 -10.15 -31.48
N ASP A 819 9.57 -10.42 -32.54
CA ASP A 819 9.64 -11.69 -33.26
C ASP A 819 10.89 -11.83 -34.14
N GLY A 820 11.23 -13.07 -34.49
CA GLY A 820 12.37 -13.38 -35.37
C GLY A 820 13.76 -13.22 -34.74
N ILE A 821 13.86 -13.10 -33.41
CA ILE A 821 15.15 -13.04 -32.70
C ILE A 821 15.82 -14.42 -32.64
N ASP A 822 17.07 -14.52 -33.06
CA ASP A 822 17.97 -15.63 -32.72
C ASP A 822 18.91 -15.21 -31.58
N PRO A 823 18.74 -15.73 -30.35
CA PRO A 823 19.59 -15.40 -29.20
C PRO A 823 21.06 -15.84 -29.36
N ARG A 824 21.43 -16.56 -30.43
CA ARG A 824 22.83 -16.89 -30.74
C ARG A 824 23.56 -15.81 -31.54
N THR A 825 22.83 -14.95 -32.25
CA THR A 825 23.42 -13.96 -33.17
C THR A 825 22.98 -12.53 -32.90
N ASP A 826 21.74 -12.32 -32.46
CA ASP A 826 21.23 -10.99 -32.13
C ASP A 826 21.89 -10.45 -30.84
N LYS A 827 22.18 -9.15 -30.85
CA LYS A 827 22.87 -8.44 -29.77
C LYS A 827 22.04 -7.28 -29.24
N ASP A 828 22.45 -6.78 -28.08
CA ASP A 828 21.93 -5.60 -27.40
C ASP A 828 20.41 -5.65 -27.19
N LEU A 829 19.89 -6.84 -26.88
CA LEU A 829 18.47 -7.03 -26.55
C LEU A 829 18.14 -6.19 -25.29
N PRO A 830 17.06 -5.39 -25.30
CA PRO A 830 16.66 -4.60 -24.13
C PRO A 830 16.20 -5.48 -22.97
N TRP A 831 15.50 -6.58 -23.29
CA TRP A 831 15.03 -7.55 -22.32
C TRP A 831 14.78 -8.92 -22.95
N VAL A 832 14.76 -9.94 -22.09
CA VAL A 832 14.30 -11.30 -22.40
C VAL A 832 13.44 -11.78 -21.22
N THR A 833 12.39 -12.56 -21.51
CA THR A 833 11.55 -13.17 -20.48
C THR A 833 11.61 -14.70 -20.60
N LEU A 834 12.04 -15.34 -19.51
CA LEU A 834 11.95 -16.78 -19.29
C LEU A 834 10.56 -17.11 -18.73
N SER A 835 9.97 -18.24 -19.12
CA SER A 835 8.81 -18.86 -18.48
C SER A 835 9.10 -20.33 -18.21
N HIS A 836 8.70 -20.86 -17.05
CA HIS A 836 8.91 -22.27 -16.70
C HIS A 836 7.86 -22.79 -15.71
N GLY A 837 7.73 -24.11 -15.59
CA GLY A 837 6.97 -24.77 -14.53
C GLY A 837 7.86 -25.12 -13.33
N LEU A 838 7.31 -25.08 -12.11
CA LEU A 838 7.95 -25.59 -10.89
C LEU A 838 6.87 -25.89 -9.83
N ALA A 839 6.95 -27.03 -9.15
CA ALA A 839 6.03 -27.42 -8.06
C ALA A 839 4.52 -27.26 -8.41
N GLY A 840 4.13 -27.61 -9.64
CA GLY A 840 2.75 -27.48 -10.14
C GLY A 840 2.32 -26.06 -10.55
N ASN A 841 3.21 -25.07 -10.46
CA ASN A 841 2.94 -23.67 -10.80
C ASN A 841 3.72 -23.22 -12.03
N ARG A 842 3.14 -22.31 -12.81
CA ARG A 842 3.84 -21.55 -13.86
C ARG A 842 4.51 -20.31 -13.24
N TYR A 843 5.72 -20.00 -13.66
CA TYR A 843 6.43 -18.77 -13.31
C TYR A 843 7.01 -18.11 -14.56
N TRP A 844 7.28 -16.80 -14.46
CA TRP A 844 7.97 -16.02 -15.47
C TRP A 844 9.03 -15.11 -14.84
N VAL A 845 10.08 -14.81 -15.59
CA VAL A 845 11.24 -14.02 -15.16
C VAL A 845 11.69 -13.15 -16.32
N GLN A 846 11.40 -11.85 -16.26
CA GLN A 846 11.92 -10.86 -17.20
C GLN A 846 13.26 -10.33 -16.67
N GLN A 847 14.32 -10.45 -17.48
CA GLN A 847 15.60 -9.77 -17.26
C GLN A 847 15.72 -8.58 -18.22
N MET A 848 15.99 -7.40 -17.68
CA MET A 848 16.14 -6.15 -18.39
C MET A 848 17.59 -5.68 -18.35
N ASN A 849 18.13 -5.26 -19.49
CA ASN A 849 19.50 -4.78 -19.68
C ASN A 849 19.49 -3.26 -19.86
N HIS A 850 20.05 -2.51 -18.90
CA HIS A 850 19.99 -1.05 -18.94
C HIS A 850 20.71 -0.47 -20.17
N PRO A 851 20.22 0.60 -20.82
CA PRO A 851 20.86 1.18 -22.01
C PRO A 851 22.31 1.64 -21.79
N ASP A 852 22.66 2.06 -20.57
CA ASP A 852 24.04 2.43 -20.17
C ASP A 852 25.03 1.25 -20.16
N ASN A 853 24.56 0.00 -20.15
CA ASN A 853 25.45 -1.17 -20.16
C ASN A 853 26.24 -1.27 -21.47
N PRO A 854 27.41 -1.94 -21.48
CA PRO A 854 28.23 -2.09 -22.68
C PRO A 854 27.50 -2.69 -23.88
N LYS A 855 27.76 -2.14 -25.06
CA LYS A 855 27.21 -2.62 -26.34
C LYS A 855 27.87 -3.91 -26.80
N ASN A 856 27.28 -4.56 -27.81
CA ASN A 856 27.54 -5.94 -28.21
C ASN A 856 27.19 -6.97 -27.12
N THR A 857 26.26 -6.64 -26.22
CA THR A 857 25.75 -7.58 -25.22
C THR A 857 25.01 -8.72 -25.91
N VAL A 858 25.28 -9.97 -25.55
CA VAL A 858 24.60 -11.17 -26.06
C VAL A 858 23.81 -11.81 -24.91
N PHE A 859 22.64 -12.36 -25.22
CA PHE A 859 21.78 -13.07 -24.27
C PHE A 859 21.77 -14.57 -24.54
N SER A 860 22.22 -15.39 -23.60
CA SER A 860 22.03 -16.85 -23.69
C SER A 860 20.63 -17.23 -23.21
N ALA A 861 19.65 -17.24 -24.11
CA ALA A 861 18.24 -17.50 -23.78
C ALA A 861 17.64 -18.63 -24.65
N TYR A 862 18.13 -19.86 -24.46
CA TYR A 862 17.78 -21.03 -25.27
C TYR A 862 17.98 -22.37 -24.54
N ARG A 863 18.02 -22.36 -23.20
CA ARG A 863 18.29 -23.56 -22.38
C ARG A 863 17.01 -23.99 -21.66
N ASP A 864 16.46 -25.14 -22.07
CA ASP A 864 15.26 -25.80 -21.55
C ASP A 864 15.21 -25.98 -20.02
N TYR A 865 16.35 -26.02 -19.34
CA TYR A 865 16.44 -26.05 -17.88
C TYR A 865 16.30 -24.68 -17.18
N GLY A 866 16.14 -23.57 -17.91
CA GLY A 866 15.85 -22.26 -17.34
C GLY A 866 17.08 -21.49 -16.85
N ARG A 867 18.15 -21.47 -17.63
CA ARG A 867 19.28 -20.54 -17.43
C ARG A 867 19.27 -19.47 -18.51
N PHE A 868 19.34 -18.21 -18.11
CA PHE A 868 19.60 -17.12 -19.04
C PHE A 868 20.33 -15.95 -18.40
N GLY A 869 20.95 -15.12 -19.24
CA GLY A 869 21.83 -14.06 -18.78
C GLY A 869 22.36 -13.21 -19.92
N ALA A 870 22.78 -11.99 -19.58
CA ALA A 870 23.34 -11.00 -20.49
C ALA A 870 24.84 -10.84 -20.23
N PHE A 871 25.67 -10.95 -21.27
CA PHE A 871 27.12 -10.80 -21.18
C PHE A 871 27.69 -9.97 -22.33
N PHE A 872 28.88 -9.43 -22.13
CA PHE A 872 29.64 -8.65 -23.11
C PHE A 872 31.14 -8.85 -22.87
N THR A 873 31.97 -8.32 -23.77
CA THR A 873 33.43 -8.23 -23.61
C THR A 873 33.86 -6.78 -23.33
N LYS A 874 34.70 -6.53 -22.33
CA LYS A 874 35.12 -5.16 -21.97
C LYS A 874 36.39 -5.13 -21.11
N THR A 875 37.36 -4.29 -21.45
CA THR A 875 38.48 -3.96 -20.55
C THR A 875 38.07 -2.89 -19.53
N ILE A 876 38.43 -3.12 -18.27
CA ILE A 876 38.40 -2.15 -17.16
C ILE A 876 39.85 -1.80 -16.84
N GLU A 877 40.24 -0.55 -17.05
CA GLU A 877 41.58 -0.05 -16.75
C GLU A 877 41.82 0.05 -15.24
N LYS A 878 43.08 -0.06 -14.80
CA LYS A 878 43.46 0.04 -13.39
C LYS A 878 42.91 1.31 -12.73
N GLY A 879 42.19 1.14 -11.62
CA GLY A 879 41.56 2.21 -10.84
C GLY A 879 40.20 2.66 -11.39
N GLN A 880 39.77 2.21 -12.56
CA GLN A 880 38.46 2.52 -13.13
C GLN A 880 37.37 1.57 -12.61
N THR A 881 36.13 2.04 -12.65
CA THR A 881 34.93 1.29 -12.25
C THR A 881 33.99 1.15 -13.43
N LEU A 882 33.56 -0.08 -13.71
CA LEU A 882 32.48 -0.38 -14.64
C LEU A 882 31.17 -0.63 -13.87
N SER A 883 30.23 0.31 -13.97
CA SER A 883 28.87 0.15 -13.44
C SER A 883 27.98 -0.61 -14.42
N LEU A 884 27.38 -1.69 -13.93
CA LEU A 884 26.44 -2.53 -14.68
C LEU A 884 25.09 -2.52 -13.98
N ARG A 885 24.00 -2.34 -14.72
CA ARG A 885 22.64 -2.25 -14.17
C ARG A 885 21.70 -3.22 -14.86
N TYR A 886 20.98 -4.01 -14.07
CA TYR A 886 19.95 -4.93 -14.54
C TYR A 886 18.72 -4.83 -13.65
N ARG A 887 17.55 -5.16 -14.18
CA ARG A 887 16.33 -5.40 -13.41
C ARG A 887 15.80 -6.78 -13.71
N PHE A 888 15.42 -7.51 -12.65
CA PHE A 888 14.63 -8.72 -12.77
C PHE A 888 13.22 -8.43 -12.27
N GLN A 889 12.22 -8.86 -13.04
CA GLN A 889 10.83 -8.90 -12.60
C GLN A 889 10.38 -10.35 -12.71
N ILE A 890 10.07 -10.96 -11.57
CA ILE A 890 9.78 -12.38 -11.41
C ILE A 890 8.33 -12.50 -10.97
N GLY A 891 7.53 -13.39 -11.55
CA GLY A 891 6.12 -13.59 -11.17
C GLY A 891 5.63 -15.02 -11.32
N ARG A 892 4.45 -15.30 -10.78
CA ARG A 892 3.72 -16.57 -10.90
C ARG A 892 2.51 -16.39 -11.84
N GLY A 893 2.11 -17.46 -12.51
CA GLY A 893 1.07 -17.45 -13.53
C GLY A 893 1.63 -17.39 -14.95
N GLU A 894 0.77 -17.04 -15.89
CA GLU A 894 1.12 -16.92 -17.30
C GLU A 894 2.12 -15.78 -17.57
N THR A 895 2.83 -15.87 -18.70
CA THR A 895 3.79 -14.84 -19.10
C THR A 895 3.04 -13.58 -19.54
N PRO A 896 3.39 -12.38 -19.03
CA PRO A 896 2.78 -11.12 -19.47
C PRO A 896 2.92 -10.89 -20.97
N SER A 897 2.08 -10.05 -21.54
CA SER A 897 2.12 -9.74 -22.97
C SER A 897 3.45 -9.07 -23.35
N ARG A 898 3.82 -9.11 -24.64
CA ARG A 898 5.02 -8.40 -25.12
C ARG A 898 4.94 -6.89 -24.89
N GLU A 899 3.72 -6.33 -24.85
CA GLU A 899 3.45 -4.91 -24.58
C GLU A 899 3.63 -4.56 -23.10
N ASP A 900 3.16 -5.43 -22.19
CA ASP A 900 3.43 -5.30 -20.74
C ASP A 900 4.94 -5.37 -20.45
N LEU A 901 5.62 -6.37 -21.02
CA LEU A 901 7.05 -6.56 -20.86
C LEU A 901 7.86 -5.39 -21.44
N ALA A 902 7.45 -4.83 -22.57
CA ALA A 902 8.04 -3.61 -23.12
C ALA A 902 7.80 -2.39 -22.20
N SER A 903 6.61 -2.29 -21.60
CA SER A 903 6.26 -1.23 -20.64
C SER A 903 7.08 -1.32 -19.35
N HIS A 904 7.30 -2.53 -18.81
CA HIS A 904 8.19 -2.76 -17.67
C HIS A 904 9.62 -2.28 -17.98
N TYR A 905 10.13 -2.59 -19.18
CA TYR A 905 11.45 -2.15 -19.62
C TYR A 905 11.52 -0.63 -19.81
N ALA A 906 10.49 0.01 -20.38
CA ALA A 906 10.45 1.45 -20.56
C ALA A 906 10.55 2.20 -19.21
N ALA A 907 9.80 1.73 -18.20
CA ALA A 907 9.83 2.23 -16.83
C ALA A 907 11.15 1.93 -16.07
N TYR A 908 12.00 1.05 -16.61
CA TYR A 908 13.33 0.75 -16.08
C TYR A 908 14.44 1.56 -16.76
N ALA A 909 14.42 1.61 -18.09
CA ALA A 909 15.44 2.27 -18.90
C ALA A 909 15.34 3.81 -18.88
N ASN A 910 14.13 4.34 -18.65
CA ASN A 910 13.86 5.77 -18.52
C ASN A 910 13.14 6.05 -17.19
N PRO A 911 13.81 5.90 -16.03
CA PRO A 911 13.20 6.21 -14.75
C PRO A 911 12.92 7.72 -14.67
N PRO A 912 11.78 8.15 -14.10
CA PRO A 912 11.53 9.57 -13.81
C PRO A 912 12.66 10.16 -12.96
N ALA A 913 12.97 11.44 -13.18
CA ALA A 913 14.08 12.10 -12.51
C ALA A 913 13.95 12.05 -10.97
N ALA A 914 15.05 11.74 -10.29
CA ALA A 914 15.06 11.50 -8.84
C ALA A 914 14.95 12.82 -8.04
N GLY A 915 13.72 13.32 -7.91
CA GLY A 915 13.33 14.43 -7.04
C GLY A 915 11.94 14.27 -6.41
N ALA A 916 11.10 13.37 -6.93
CA ALA A 916 9.78 13.04 -6.40
C ALA A 916 9.79 11.70 -5.64
N ARG A 917 9.63 11.78 -4.31
CA ARG A 917 9.26 10.70 -3.39
C ARG A 917 8.43 11.29 -2.24
#